data_AF-A0AAD4BTI3-F1
#
_entry.id   AF-A0AAD4BTI3-F1
#
_cell.length_a   1.000
_cell.length_b   1.000
_cell.length_c   1.000
_cell.angle_alpha   90.00
_cell.angle_beta   90.00
_cell.angle_gamma   90.00
#
_symmetry.space_group_name_H-M   'P 1'
#
loop_
_entity.id
_entity.type
_entity.pdbx_description
1 polymer ?
#
loop_
_entity_poly.entity_id
_entity_poly.type
_entity_poly.pdbx_seq_one_letter_code
_entity_poly.pdbx_strand_id
1 'polypeptide(L)'
;MTTSSTTPERCDPVEINAGGWIRTVRFSADGEHLVSGGYEGIHLWRVEDGKEMATMKAHGVNCLAVSTDGKWIAAGTNVGDVYVWNAKTYEQVFFQHWDYKGILGVDFSPDATRIVAALENHTASVWDIATCGPVLLRHEGPVVAAKYSPQGDRIATATESSVRVYDSNDSRLLVDIKVTVSASFNNGLLWFNNNHLLVLSDNKIKQFDAFTGSVTSEWPIPSNKFACISLPKHGKFLAYSTIRTVTLWDVSTHTQLSLVRHSRDICSIAISPDHQFLATSGKDGKITIESQSRTNEKALKLSSLLRIAGSFPLSSLHPIFHEPDIQIDDAALDLWKQDQLTNADALLTAEIISSQSTLHHVFASRALVRARLREWETALVDAEKAIEIQPSVIAYIAQSIALVGKGEKYKGYQTCDIALVRFHSSHGTFLLLIKAIIVFMAGEHCDAISRVDDIIAMVTSNSICYVVQAYMYLLLGNSRMECGDYEGAIDAFEHARARMRHCGSQLLLTISLIFGWQFDNIDLTIWQCLCDALYAAGRTEDAVDRFHQTISEFGGENDLHGEQLEWASNFRHRSSEQMENLGDSAADARRHDVAISHYTMALSLDPPIPQNILIKRSKIYLETGLWQQALDDANQVIRLDPSSPWGYQLKHAALHKAGEYGDAVDAFEAMLSRMAGSPDPEVQQRSDQYISPSTTRATIRRIVQRTIRHSPRVLIDTTTGRLHNRAEQVTAFESLPVFKELESSMTTRIDYVRIKREVRQYFRYVMLSHRWEDNEPLFQQVVHIALYDLEKSPTHDKLQTFCKIVRDGGFNWAWSDTCCINKSDHFILQEALVAMFKWYQGSALVIVFLRGVRSSSQLGALVRSVWNARAWTLQEYVAAKVVHFYTEDWTLYLNLELSNHKESPEVISEMEQATGVSADQLASLRPGLTSIREKLRLASIRQTTLVEDAAYSLLGIFSVTGLPAIYGEGEGSLGRLLAHVLTGSGDVSILAWTGESGSFNSCLPTHITVFDGPATSHIPSPIPDAEMERFITAPHASTFDLDVALSLYDRLNQLPAPWFAASRMKLPCIAFQLSPLSPFRTRSGRLYRADTPAFGMVEIITRQDLSRMHSLYLVHPWLDALLEQEGMYSGTSVEDDAHNTDDAEIFDEEFDVDSSPLPEPELPFHIARQHLVPIDRETRARRFVARLRQPFGALLLTPIVSSRRGTDYKRVAVDSLITVQFQENVSLADILDNVRTLDVL
;
A
#
# COMPACT_ATOMS: atom_id res chain seq x y z
N MET A 1 34.75 10.84 -70.41
CA MET A 1 34.30 9.54 -69.88
C MET A 1 33.45 9.81 -68.66
N THR A 2 32.25 9.28 -68.73
CA THR A 2 31.04 9.47 -67.92
C THR A 2 31.22 9.68 -66.42
N THR A 3 30.75 10.83 -65.93
CA THR A 3 30.31 11.06 -64.55
C THR A 3 28.91 10.48 -64.36
N SER A 4 28.77 9.53 -63.45
CA SER A 4 27.50 8.89 -63.10
C SER A 4 26.63 9.84 -62.26
N SER A 5 25.44 10.13 -62.77
CA SER A 5 24.36 10.79 -62.05
C SER A 5 23.82 9.90 -60.92
N THR A 6 23.99 10.31 -59.67
CA THR A 6 23.27 9.76 -58.53
C THR A 6 21.84 10.30 -58.53
N THR A 7 20.88 9.43 -58.82
CA THR A 7 19.46 9.63 -58.53
C THR A 7 19.25 9.71 -57.00
N PRO A 8 18.34 10.56 -56.49
CA PRO A 8 18.00 10.55 -55.06
C PRO A 8 17.27 9.24 -54.72
N GLU A 9 17.73 8.57 -53.66
CA GLU A 9 17.13 7.35 -53.13
C GLU A 9 15.65 7.58 -52.79
N ARG A 10 14.84 6.61 -53.18
CA ARG A 10 13.41 6.53 -52.94
C ARG A 10 13.27 5.77 -51.62
N CYS A 11 12.91 6.44 -50.52
CA CYS A 11 12.46 5.73 -49.33
C CYS A 11 11.06 5.18 -49.62
N ASP A 12 10.98 3.89 -49.93
CA ASP A 12 9.71 3.20 -50.13
C ASP A 12 8.96 3.06 -48.78
N PRO A 13 7.61 3.04 -48.76
CA PRO A 13 6.84 2.88 -47.52
C PRO A 13 7.19 1.58 -46.82
N VAL A 14 7.35 1.63 -45.49
CA VAL A 14 7.69 0.45 -44.68
C VAL A 14 6.41 -0.35 -44.44
N GLU A 15 6.28 -1.50 -45.10
CA GLU A 15 5.21 -2.48 -44.83
C GLU A 15 5.69 -3.56 -43.87
N ILE A 16 5.00 -3.71 -42.75
CA ILE A 16 5.25 -4.74 -41.73
C ILE A 16 4.13 -5.79 -41.82
N ASN A 17 4.49 -7.07 -41.83
CA ASN A 17 3.54 -8.18 -41.80
C ASN A 17 3.53 -8.81 -40.40
N ALA A 18 2.56 -8.45 -39.56
CA ALA A 18 2.45 -8.92 -38.18
C ALA A 18 1.61 -10.20 -38.03
N GLY A 19 0.88 -10.60 -39.08
CA GLY A 19 -0.01 -11.76 -39.05
C GLY A 19 -1.34 -11.51 -38.29
N GLY A 20 -2.42 -12.13 -38.77
CA GLY A 20 -3.74 -12.04 -38.12
C GLY A 20 -4.44 -10.68 -38.27
N TRP A 21 -5.40 -10.37 -37.40
CA TRP A 21 -6.10 -9.07 -37.39
C TRP A 21 -5.46 -8.13 -36.37
N ILE A 22 -4.98 -6.97 -36.84
CA ILE A 22 -4.44 -5.90 -35.98
C ILE A 22 -5.56 -4.90 -35.72
N ARG A 23 -5.97 -4.75 -34.46
CA ARG A 23 -7.09 -3.90 -34.07
C ARG A 23 -6.66 -2.48 -33.73
N THR A 24 -5.42 -2.29 -33.29
CA THR A 24 -4.96 -0.99 -32.78
C THR A 24 -3.45 -0.80 -32.99
N VAL A 25 -3.05 0.44 -33.28
CA VAL A 25 -1.64 0.86 -33.39
C VAL A 25 -1.42 2.21 -32.71
N ARG A 26 -0.27 2.38 -32.06
CA ARG A 26 0.15 3.62 -31.38
C ARG A 26 1.66 3.80 -31.50
N PHE A 27 2.09 5.02 -31.79
CA PHE A 27 3.51 5.40 -31.68
C PHE A 27 3.90 5.59 -30.21
N SER A 28 5.16 5.33 -29.90
CA SER A 28 5.80 5.78 -28.66
C SER A 28 5.97 7.30 -28.66
N ALA A 29 6.22 7.86 -27.47
CA ALA A 29 6.43 9.29 -27.29
C ALA A 29 7.66 9.84 -28.03
N ASP A 30 8.68 8.99 -28.25
CA ASP A 30 9.89 9.32 -29.02
C ASP A 30 9.69 9.25 -30.55
N GLY A 31 8.60 8.63 -31.03
CA GLY A 31 8.34 8.41 -32.45
C GLY A 31 9.19 7.32 -33.12
N GLU A 32 10.16 6.74 -32.41
CA GLU A 32 11.07 5.72 -32.94
C GLU A 32 10.46 4.30 -32.92
N HIS A 33 9.46 4.09 -32.06
CA HIS A 33 8.83 2.80 -31.84
C HIS A 33 7.32 2.84 -32.15
N LEU A 34 6.78 1.70 -32.59
CA LEU A 34 5.37 1.51 -32.85
C LEU A 34 4.86 0.27 -32.10
N VAL A 35 3.78 0.42 -31.34
CA VAL A 35 3.10 -0.68 -30.66
C VAL A 35 1.85 -1.06 -31.44
N SER A 36 1.68 -2.35 -31.71
CA SER A 36 0.47 -2.88 -32.35
C SER A 36 -0.19 -3.96 -31.49
N GLY A 37 -1.52 -3.98 -31.47
CA GLY A 37 -2.31 -4.95 -30.70
C GLY A 37 -3.34 -5.66 -31.58
N GLY A 38 -3.43 -6.98 -31.46
CA GLY A 38 -4.34 -7.81 -32.24
C GLY A 38 -4.73 -9.12 -31.56
N TYR A 39 -5.13 -10.10 -32.36
CA TYR A 39 -5.49 -11.44 -31.85
C TYR A 39 -4.29 -12.21 -31.27
N GLU A 40 -3.13 -12.08 -31.93
CA GLU A 40 -1.87 -12.76 -31.57
C GLU A 40 -1.15 -12.10 -30.37
N GLY A 41 -1.55 -10.89 -30.01
CA GLY A 41 -1.05 -10.15 -28.85
C GLY A 41 -0.52 -8.77 -29.19
N ILE A 42 0.47 -8.32 -28.41
CA ILE A 42 1.05 -6.99 -28.53
C ILE A 42 2.47 -7.12 -29.07
N HIS A 43 2.76 -6.40 -30.15
CA HIS A 43 4.06 -6.39 -30.80
C HIS A 43 4.62 -4.98 -30.81
N LEU A 44 5.93 -4.86 -30.54
CA LEU A 44 6.69 -3.63 -30.63
C LEU A 44 7.59 -3.66 -31.85
N TRP A 45 7.51 -2.61 -32.67
CA TRP A 45 8.22 -2.46 -33.92
C TRP A 45 9.12 -1.24 -33.87
N ARG A 46 10.27 -1.30 -34.53
CA ARG A 46 11.09 -0.13 -34.83
C ARG A 46 10.57 0.52 -36.12
N VAL A 47 10.39 1.83 -36.09
CA VAL A 47 9.78 2.58 -37.21
C VAL A 47 10.71 2.67 -38.42
N GLU A 48 12.03 2.80 -38.19
CA GLU A 48 13.04 2.98 -39.24
C GLU A 48 13.12 1.81 -40.23
N ASP A 49 13.14 0.58 -39.72
CA ASP A 49 13.34 -0.64 -40.53
C ASP A 49 12.14 -1.61 -40.50
N GLY A 50 11.09 -1.28 -39.73
CA GLY A 50 9.90 -2.13 -39.57
C GLY A 50 10.18 -3.44 -38.83
N LYS A 51 11.30 -3.55 -38.11
CA LYS A 51 11.71 -4.79 -37.46
C LYS A 51 10.99 -4.99 -36.13
N GLU A 52 10.51 -6.20 -35.88
CA GLU A 52 9.96 -6.59 -34.58
C GLU A 52 11.06 -6.59 -33.51
N MET A 53 10.84 -5.86 -32.42
CA MET A 53 11.75 -5.75 -31.29
C MET A 53 11.35 -6.65 -30.13
N ALA A 54 10.05 -6.73 -29.82
CA ALA A 54 9.53 -7.49 -28.70
C ALA A 54 8.07 -7.92 -28.92
N THR A 55 7.70 -9.04 -28.31
CA THR A 55 6.33 -9.56 -28.27
C THR A 55 5.88 -9.71 -26.82
N MET A 56 4.78 -9.08 -26.45
CA MET A 56 4.16 -9.20 -25.12
C MET A 56 2.90 -10.06 -25.21
N LYS A 57 2.81 -11.05 -24.33
CA LYS A 57 1.71 -12.01 -24.34
C LYS A 57 0.43 -11.39 -23.79
N ALA A 58 -0.53 -11.17 -24.68
CA ALA A 58 -1.91 -10.85 -24.36
C ALA A 58 -2.78 -11.46 -25.46
N HIS A 59 -4.01 -11.88 -25.17
CA HIS A 59 -4.87 -12.46 -26.18
C HIS A 59 -6.05 -11.54 -26.47
N GLY A 60 -6.36 -11.32 -27.75
CA GLY A 60 -7.53 -10.57 -28.16
C GLY A 60 -7.51 -9.09 -27.76
N VAL A 61 -6.41 -8.39 -28.03
CA VAL A 61 -6.26 -6.97 -27.70
C VAL A 61 -7.17 -6.11 -28.58
N ASN A 62 -8.02 -5.30 -27.94
CA ASN A 62 -8.96 -4.38 -28.60
C ASN A 62 -8.42 -2.95 -28.68
N CYS A 63 -7.72 -2.49 -27.63
CA CYS A 63 -7.26 -1.11 -27.51
C CYS A 63 -5.88 -1.05 -26.84
N LEU A 64 -5.09 -0.05 -27.24
CA LEU A 64 -3.76 0.23 -26.72
C LEU A 64 -3.61 1.72 -26.36
N ALA A 65 -2.81 1.98 -25.34
CA ALA A 65 -2.31 3.30 -24.99
C ALA A 65 -0.82 3.21 -24.61
N VAL A 66 -0.05 4.24 -24.96
CA VAL A 66 1.33 4.42 -24.53
C VAL A 66 1.36 5.69 -23.69
N SER A 67 2.06 5.66 -22.56
CA SER A 67 2.19 6.84 -21.70
C SER A 67 2.96 7.96 -22.40
N THR A 68 2.67 9.20 -22.02
CA THR A 68 3.30 10.41 -22.56
C THR A 68 4.81 10.45 -22.35
N ASP A 69 5.30 9.83 -21.28
CA ASP A 69 6.73 9.67 -20.98
C ASP A 69 7.38 8.44 -21.66
N GLY A 70 6.58 7.67 -22.42
CA GLY A 70 7.02 6.47 -23.12
C GLY A 70 7.41 5.30 -22.23
N LYS A 71 7.17 5.36 -20.91
CA LYS A 71 7.57 4.30 -19.97
C LYS A 71 6.59 3.13 -19.88
N TRP A 72 5.32 3.34 -20.18
CA TRP A 72 4.26 2.37 -19.96
C TRP A 72 3.45 2.09 -21.22
N ILE A 73 3.07 0.83 -21.41
CA ILE A 73 2.17 0.37 -22.47
C ILE A 73 0.97 -0.28 -21.78
N ALA A 74 -0.23 0.23 -22.00
CA ALA A 74 -1.47 -0.36 -21.51
C ALA A 74 -2.26 -1.02 -22.65
N ALA A 75 -2.84 -2.19 -22.38
CA ALA A 75 -3.69 -2.90 -23.33
C ALA A 75 -4.97 -3.38 -22.67
N GLY A 76 -6.08 -3.23 -23.40
CA GLY A 76 -7.37 -3.79 -23.03
C GLY A 76 -7.76 -4.94 -23.96
N THR A 77 -8.23 -6.06 -23.40
CA THR A 77 -8.61 -7.27 -24.16
C THR A 77 -10.12 -7.41 -24.35
N ASN A 78 -10.51 -8.30 -25.26
CA ASN A 78 -11.91 -8.67 -25.49
C ASN A 78 -12.53 -9.52 -24.38
N VAL A 79 -11.73 -10.06 -23.46
CA VAL A 79 -12.17 -10.88 -22.31
C VAL A 79 -12.24 -10.09 -21.00
N GLY A 80 -12.03 -8.77 -21.05
CA GLY A 80 -12.15 -7.91 -19.87
C GLY A 80 -10.85 -7.78 -19.07
N ASP A 81 -9.69 -8.02 -19.67
CA ASP A 81 -8.40 -7.79 -19.02
C ASP A 81 -7.82 -6.43 -19.39
N VAL A 82 -7.26 -5.74 -18.40
CA VAL A 82 -6.34 -4.63 -18.61
C VAL A 82 -4.96 -5.04 -18.12
N TYR A 83 -3.98 -4.88 -19.01
CA TYR A 83 -2.59 -5.15 -18.72
C TYR A 83 -1.76 -3.87 -18.89
N VAL A 84 -0.74 -3.69 -18.07
CA VAL A 84 0.27 -2.64 -18.24
C VAL A 84 1.67 -3.24 -18.21
N TRP A 85 2.49 -2.86 -19.17
CA TRP A 85 3.89 -3.26 -19.28
C TRP A 85 4.81 -2.05 -19.18
N ASN A 86 6.00 -2.29 -18.66
CA ASN A 86 7.13 -1.39 -18.82
C ASN A 86 7.64 -1.44 -20.26
N ALA A 87 7.69 -0.28 -20.92
CA ALA A 87 8.08 -0.17 -22.33
C ALA A 87 9.57 -0.42 -22.58
N LYS A 88 10.42 -0.39 -21.55
CA LYS A 88 11.87 -0.67 -21.67
C LYS A 88 12.22 -2.12 -21.34
N THR A 89 11.65 -2.67 -20.26
CA THR A 89 11.94 -4.06 -19.84
C THR A 89 11.00 -5.09 -20.45
N TYR A 90 9.85 -4.64 -20.98
CA TYR A 90 8.77 -5.50 -21.50
C TYR A 90 8.15 -6.41 -20.43
N GLU A 91 8.37 -6.10 -19.16
CA GLU A 91 7.77 -6.81 -18.03
C GLU A 91 6.39 -6.25 -17.70
N GLN A 92 5.46 -7.14 -17.39
CA GLN A 92 4.12 -6.78 -16.93
C GLN A 92 4.21 -6.24 -15.51
N VAL A 93 3.73 -5.01 -15.30
CA VAL A 93 3.77 -4.33 -13.99
C VAL A 93 2.40 -4.24 -13.33
N PHE A 94 1.32 -4.31 -14.11
CA PHE A 94 -0.04 -4.26 -13.59
C PHE A 94 -0.97 -5.15 -14.42
N PHE A 95 -1.94 -5.76 -13.74
CA PHE A 95 -2.97 -6.59 -14.34
C PHE A 95 -4.26 -6.49 -13.53
N GLN A 96 -5.37 -6.27 -14.24
CA GLN A 96 -6.70 -6.27 -13.67
C GLN A 96 -7.64 -7.08 -14.57
N HIS A 97 -8.36 -8.02 -13.98
CA HIS A 97 -9.39 -8.82 -14.64
C HIS A 97 -10.78 -8.41 -14.16
N TRP A 98 -11.77 -8.57 -15.03
CA TRP A 98 -13.18 -8.49 -14.68
C TRP A 98 -13.99 -9.61 -15.37
N ASP A 99 -15.00 -10.13 -14.67
CA ASP A 99 -15.85 -11.23 -15.13
C ASP A 99 -16.84 -10.87 -16.27
N TYR A 100 -16.68 -9.72 -16.93
CA TYR A 100 -17.55 -9.25 -18.01
C TYR A 100 -16.78 -8.97 -19.31
N LYS A 101 -17.50 -8.99 -20.43
CA LYS A 101 -16.89 -8.89 -21.76
C LYS A 101 -16.28 -7.51 -22.02
N GLY A 102 -15.14 -7.49 -22.69
CA GLY A 102 -14.62 -6.38 -23.48
C GLY A 102 -14.15 -5.12 -22.74
N ILE A 103 -12.83 -4.88 -22.75
CA ILE A 103 -12.28 -3.52 -22.68
C ILE A 103 -12.33 -2.92 -24.08
N LEU A 104 -12.99 -1.76 -24.22
CA LEU A 104 -13.22 -1.09 -25.51
C LEU A 104 -12.32 0.15 -25.69
N GLY A 105 -11.81 0.70 -24.60
CA GLY A 105 -10.85 1.79 -24.61
C GLY A 105 -9.96 1.81 -23.38
N VAL A 106 -8.74 2.31 -23.56
CA VAL A 106 -7.77 2.52 -22.49
C VAL A 106 -6.97 3.79 -22.78
N ASP A 107 -6.61 4.56 -21.75
CA ASP A 107 -5.78 5.75 -21.87
C ASP A 107 -5.03 6.03 -20.56
N PHE A 108 -3.86 6.66 -20.66
CA PHE A 108 -3.10 7.14 -19.51
C PHE A 108 -3.41 8.61 -19.23
N SER A 109 -3.34 9.00 -17.96
CA SER A 109 -3.21 10.41 -17.61
C SER A 109 -1.88 10.99 -18.13
N PRO A 110 -1.78 12.30 -18.40
CA PRO A 110 -0.56 12.90 -18.96
C PRO A 110 0.67 12.84 -18.06
N ASP A 111 0.49 12.69 -16.74
CA ASP A 111 1.54 12.43 -15.75
C ASP A 111 1.90 10.94 -15.63
N ALA A 112 1.20 10.07 -16.38
CA ALA A 112 1.38 8.63 -16.41
C ALA A 112 1.19 7.91 -15.05
N THR A 113 0.45 8.54 -14.11
CA THR A 113 0.16 7.96 -12.78
C THR A 113 -1.17 7.21 -12.73
N ARG A 114 -2.11 7.54 -13.63
CA ARG A 114 -3.46 6.98 -13.67
C ARG A 114 -3.78 6.37 -15.04
N ILE A 115 -4.68 5.39 -15.02
CA ILE A 115 -5.26 4.79 -16.22
C ILE A 115 -6.78 4.88 -16.18
N VAL A 116 -7.40 5.09 -17.34
CA VAL A 116 -8.85 4.96 -17.51
C VAL A 116 -9.13 3.84 -18.50
N ALA A 117 -10.07 2.95 -18.13
CA ALA A 117 -10.54 1.84 -18.96
C ALA A 117 -12.04 2.00 -19.23
N ALA A 118 -12.44 1.91 -20.49
CA ALA A 118 -13.83 1.90 -20.95
C ALA A 118 -14.31 0.46 -21.08
N LEU A 119 -15.38 0.13 -20.34
CA LEU A 119 -15.85 -1.24 -20.14
C LEU A 119 -17.21 -1.43 -20.82
N GLU A 120 -17.45 -2.63 -21.34
CA GLU A 120 -18.74 -2.97 -21.97
C GLU A 120 -19.91 -3.00 -20.96
N ASN A 121 -19.62 -3.18 -19.67
CA ASN A 121 -20.59 -3.25 -18.57
C ASN A 121 -21.20 -1.89 -18.15
N HIS A 122 -21.23 -0.91 -19.06
CA HIS A 122 -21.75 0.44 -18.82
C HIS A 122 -20.94 1.25 -17.80
N THR A 123 -19.68 0.92 -17.57
CA THR A 123 -18.81 1.69 -16.68
C THR A 123 -17.50 2.09 -17.35
N ALA A 124 -16.90 3.19 -16.89
CA ALA A 124 -15.49 3.45 -17.09
C ALA A 124 -14.80 3.40 -15.73
N SER A 125 -13.66 2.74 -15.64
CA SER A 125 -12.92 2.57 -14.40
C SER A 125 -11.61 3.33 -14.46
N VAL A 126 -11.38 4.18 -13.47
CA VAL A 126 -10.18 5.00 -13.32
C VAL A 126 -9.35 4.43 -12.18
N TRP A 127 -8.05 4.23 -12.42
CA TRP A 127 -7.14 3.63 -11.46
C TRP A 127 -5.92 4.52 -11.29
N ASP A 128 -5.42 4.58 -10.07
CA ASP A 128 -4.09 5.06 -9.77
C ASP A 128 -3.13 3.86 -9.70
N ILE A 129 -2.03 3.94 -10.46
CA ILE A 129 -1.05 2.84 -10.61
C ILE A 129 -0.35 2.56 -9.28
N ALA A 130 -0.27 3.52 -8.35
CA ALA A 130 0.42 3.37 -7.07
C ALA A 130 -0.50 2.89 -5.94
N THR A 131 -1.77 3.30 -5.92
CA THR A 131 -2.69 3.03 -4.79
C THR A 131 -3.75 1.96 -5.07
N CYS A 132 -3.89 1.48 -6.31
CA CYS A 132 -4.75 0.36 -6.71
C CYS A 132 -6.26 0.49 -6.36
N GLY A 133 -6.76 1.70 -6.10
CA GLY A 133 -8.19 1.94 -5.84
C GLY A 133 -8.96 2.38 -7.11
N PRO A 134 -9.98 1.63 -7.56
CA PRO A 134 -10.77 2.03 -8.72
C PRO A 134 -11.87 3.03 -8.38
N VAL A 135 -11.93 4.12 -9.14
CA VAL A 135 -13.13 4.98 -9.19
C VAL A 135 -13.98 4.57 -10.40
N LEU A 136 -15.28 4.35 -10.18
CA LEU A 136 -16.21 3.88 -11.21
C LEU A 136 -17.11 5.00 -11.71
N LEU A 137 -17.03 5.30 -13.01
CA LEU A 137 -17.89 6.24 -13.72
C LEU A 137 -19.02 5.46 -14.42
N ARG A 138 -20.26 5.63 -13.97
CA ARG A 138 -21.42 4.87 -14.49
C ARG A 138 -22.10 5.57 -15.69
N HIS A 139 -22.52 4.77 -16.66
CA HIS A 139 -23.19 5.18 -17.89
C HIS A 139 -24.50 4.42 -18.14
N GLU A 140 -25.33 4.92 -19.06
CA GLU A 140 -26.60 4.29 -19.48
C GLU A 140 -26.40 3.27 -20.62
N GLY A 141 -25.19 3.18 -21.17
CA GLY A 141 -24.82 2.36 -22.34
C GLY A 141 -23.36 1.89 -22.24
N PRO A 142 -22.93 0.90 -23.04
CA PRO A 142 -21.54 0.45 -23.09
C PRO A 142 -20.60 1.63 -23.37
N VAL A 143 -19.49 1.71 -22.62
CA VAL A 143 -18.52 2.78 -22.83
C VAL A 143 -17.56 2.34 -23.92
N VAL A 144 -17.60 3.02 -25.07
CA VAL A 144 -16.85 2.65 -26.27
C VAL A 144 -15.48 3.32 -26.36
N ALA A 145 -15.29 4.45 -25.66
CA ALA A 145 -14.02 5.17 -25.60
C ALA A 145 -13.87 5.90 -24.26
N ALA A 146 -12.63 6.02 -23.78
CA ALA A 146 -12.28 6.86 -22.63
C ALA A 146 -10.91 7.50 -22.87
N LYS A 147 -10.81 8.81 -22.64
CA LYS A 147 -9.64 9.64 -22.96
C LYS A 147 -9.39 10.72 -21.91
N TYR A 148 -8.14 10.82 -21.45
CA TYR A 148 -7.71 11.94 -20.60
C TYR A 148 -7.52 13.21 -21.42
N SER A 149 -7.80 14.36 -20.81
CA SER A 149 -7.45 15.66 -21.39
C SER A 149 -5.92 15.85 -21.44
N PRO A 150 -5.39 16.67 -22.36
CA PRO A 150 -3.95 16.92 -22.46
C PRO A 150 -3.30 17.48 -21.18
N GLN A 151 -4.03 18.23 -20.35
CA GLN A 151 -3.56 18.72 -19.04
C GLN A 151 -3.82 17.72 -17.90
N GLY A 152 -4.61 16.66 -18.14
CA GLY A 152 -4.91 15.63 -17.16
C GLY A 152 -6.04 15.98 -16.20
N ASP A 153 -6.55 17.22 -16.25
CA ASP A 153 -7.61 17.73 -15.38
C ASP A 153 -8.99 17.10 -15.64
N ARG A 154 -9.20 16.46 -16.81
CA ARG A 154 -10.52 15.94 -17.24
C ARG A 154 -10.44 14.55 -17.86
N ILE A 155 -11.56 13.84 -17.80
CA ILE A 155 -11.77 12.54 -18.43
C ILE A 155 -12.99 12.61 -19.33
N ALA A 156 -12.82 12.35 -20.63
CA ALA A 156 -13.93 12.22 -21.57
C ALA A 156 -14.23 10.73 -21.81
N THR A 157 -15.50 10.36 -21.70
CA THR A 157 -15.99 8.99 -21.92
C THR A 157 -17.12 9.04 -22.94
N ALA A 158 -17.16 8.08 -23.86
CA ALA A 158 -18.17 8.02 -24.90
C ALA A 158 -18.96 6.72 -24.80
N THR A 159 -20.26 6.82 -24.98
CA THR A 159 -21.18 5.72 -25.32
C THR A 159 -21.64 5.92 -26.77
N GLU A 160 -22.44 4.99 -27.31
CA GLU A 160 -22.99 5.14 -28.67
C GLU A 160 -23.87 6.40 -28.84
N SER A 161 -24.46 6.92 -27.75
CA SER A 161 -25.46 8.01 -27.79
C SER A 161 -25.09 9.26 -27.00
N SER A 162 -24.01 9.24 -26.23
CA SER A 162 -23.55 10.41 -25.48
C SER A 162 -22.06 10.40 -25.19
N VAL A 163 -21.50 11.59 -24.97
CA VAL A 163 -20.16 11.81 -24.46
C VAL A 163 -20.28 12.56 -23.13
N ARG A 164 -19.66 12.03 -22.07
CA ARG A 164 -19.61 12.66 -20.75
C ARG A 164 -18.19 13.09 -20.43
N VAL A 165 -18.05 14.29 -19.89
CA VAL A 165 -16.79 14.86 -19.42
C VAL A 165 -16.84 14.94 -17.91
N TYR A 166 -15.85 14.36 -17.25
CA TYR A 166 -15.68 14.33 -15.80
C TYR A 166 -14.46 15.14 -15.41
N ASP A 167 -14.46 15.67 -14.19
CA ASP A 167 -13.26 16.16 -13.53
C ASP A 167 -12.41 14.96 -13.08
N SER A 168 -11.11 15.01 -13.33
CA SER A 168 -10.18 13.90 -13.05
C SER A 168 -9.88 13.70 -11.56
N ASN A 169 -10.04 14.74 -10.72
CA ASN A 169 -9.65 14.73 -9.32
C ASN A 169 -10.75 14.17 -8.43
N ASP A 170 -11.98 14.66 -8.61
CA ASP A 170 -13.13 14.26 -7.80
C ASP A 170 -14.12 13.35 -8.55
N SER A 171 -13.86 13.05 -9.83
CA SER A 171 -14.72 12.21 -10.68
C SER A 171 -16.15 12.73 -10.87
N ARG A 172 -16.36 14.04 -10.66
CA ARG A 172 -17.66 14.68 -10.85
C ARG A 172 -17.97 14.87 -12.34
N LEU A 173 -19.20 14.57 -12.74
CA LEU A 173 -19.70 14.89 -14.08
C LEU A 173 -19.72 16.42 -14.28
N LEU A 174 -19.01 16.90 -15.29
CA LEU A 174 -18.99 18.32 -15.68
C LEU A 174 -20.01 18.59 -16.79
N VAL A 175 -20.04 17.76 -17.84
CA VAL A 175 -20.88 17.94 -19.03
C VAL A 175 -21.36 16.59 -19.56
N ASP A 176 -22.65 16.50 -19.94
CA ASP A 176 -23.23 15.37 -20.68
C ASP A 176 -23.71 15.87 -22.07
N ILE A 177 -23.02 15.41 -23.11
CA ILE A 177 -23.25 15.81 -24.51
C ILE A 177 -23.99 14.67 -25.21
N LYS A 178 -25.25 14.90 -25.59
CA LYS A 178 -26.03 13.92 -26.37
C LYS A 178 -25.62 13.99 -27.84
N VAL A 179 -24.82 13.02 -28.28
CA VAL A 179 -24.29 12.90 -29.64
C VAL A 179 -24.07 11.44 -29.99
N THR A 180 -24.44 11.05 -31.22
CA THR A 180 -24.17 9.70 -31.72
C THR A 180 -22.69 9.54 -32.06
N VAL A 181 -22.02 8.53 -31.49
CA VAL A 181 -20.60 8.22 -31.76
C VAL A 181 -20.51 7.04 -32.72
N SER A 182 -20.04 7.31 -33.94
CA SER A 182 -20.03 6.34 -35.06
C SER A 182 -18.61 5.83 -35.35
N ALA A 183 -18.02 5.19 -34.35
CA ALA A 183 -16.64 4.70 -34.45
C ALA A 183 -16.48 3.35 -33.76
N SER A 184 -15.44 2.62 -34.18
CA SER A 184 -15.05 1.37 -33.54
C SER A 184 -14.07 1.64 -32.41
N PHE A 185 -14.44 1.23 -31.19
CA PHE A 185 -13.59 1.31 -30.00
C PHE A 185 -13.08 2.73 -29.71
N ASN A 186 -11.93 2.85 -29.04
CA ASN A 186 -11.31 4.09 -28.57
C ASN A 186 -10.90 5.14 -29.64
N ASN A 187 -11.30 4.98 -30.91
CA ASN A 187 -10.83 5.79 -32.05
C ASN A 187 -11.83 6.86 -32.51
N GLY A 188 -13.01 6.98 -31.87
CA GLY A 188 -14.06 7.94 -32.22
C GLY A 188 -14.09 9.24 -31.41
N LEU A 189 -13.28 9.32 -30.36
CA LEU A 189 -13.23 10.41 -29.40
C LEU A 189 -11.78 10.85 -29.25
N LEU A 190 -11.52 12.15 -29.40
CA LEU A 190 -10.21 12.73 -29.12
C LEU A 190 -10.32 14.17 -28.60
N TRP A 191 -9.32 14.57 -27.82
CA TRP A 191 -9.16 15.96 -27.40
C TRP A 191 -8.43 16.74 -28.49
N PHE A 192 -9.01 17.85 -28.94
CA PHE A 192 -8.36 18.78 -29.86
C PHE A 192 -7.39 19.71 -29.12
N ASN A 193 -7.85 20.22 -27.98
CA ASN A 193 -7.08 20.93 -26.99
C ASN A 193 -7.73 20.66 -25.62
N ASN A 194 -7.28 21.32 -24.54
CA ASN A 194 -7.85 21.05 -23.21
C ASN A 194 -9.34 21.46 -23.07
N ASN A 195 -9.85 22.27 -23.99
CA ASN A 195 -11.19 22.86 -23.93
C ASN A 195 -12.13 22.31 -25.00
N HIS A 196 -11.64 21.56 -25.98
CA HIS A 196 -12.43 21.12 -27.13
C HIS A 196 -12.24 19.63 -27.42
N LEU A 197 -13.37 18.96 -27.64
CA LEU A 197 -13.46 17.54 -28.00
C LEU A 197 -13.85 17.40 -29.47
N LEU A 198 -13.22 16.46 -30.18
CA LEU A 198 -13.65 16.04 -31.51
C LEU A 198 -14.30 14.66 -31.41
N VAL A 199 -15.52 14.57 -31.94
CA VAL A 199 -16.36 13.37 -31.90
C VAL A 199 -16.76 12.98 -33.33
N LEU A 200 -16.52 11.72 -33.70
CA LEU A 200 -17.03 11.15 -34.94
C LEU A 200 -18.52 10.85 -34.83
N SER A 201 -19.35 11.55 -35.59
CA SER A 201 -20.81 11.40 -35.59
C SER A 201 -21.33 11.15 -37.00
N ASP A 202 -21.63 9.88 -37.32
CA ASP A 202 -22.14 9.30 -38.58
C ASP A 202 -21.61 9.86 -39.92
N ASN A 203 -21.87 11.13 -40.24
CA ASN A 203 -21.48 11.83 -41.46
C ASN A 203 -20.72 13.15 -41.21
N LYS A 204 -20.34 13.44 -39.96
CA LYS A 204 -19.62 14.65 -39.57
C LYS A 204 -18.60 14.36 -38.48
N ILE A 205 -17.54 15.16 -38.47
CA ILE A 205 -16.70 15.34 -37.27
C ILE A 205 -17.25 16.57 -36.56
N LYS A 206 -17.66 16.44 -35.32
CA LYS A 206 -18.19 17.55 -34.52
C LYS A 206 -17.18 17.94 -33.47
N GLN A 207 -16.88 19.23 -33.42
CA GLN A 207 -16.09 19.82 -32.34
C GLN A 207 -17.04 20.37 -31.27
N PHE A 208 -16.83 19.94 -30.03
CA PHE A 208 -17.59 20.40 -28.88
C PHE A 208 -16.71 21.18 -27.93
N ASP A 209 -17.26 22.22 -27.32
CA ASP A 209 -16.67 22.85 -26.15
C ASP A 209 -16.92 21.98 -24.90
N ALA A 210 -15.83 21.63 -24.21
CA ALA A 210 -15.84 20.69 -23.09
C ALA A 210 -16.39 21.30 -21.78
N PHE A 211 -16.69 22.60 -21.75
CA PHE A 211 -17.31 23.27 -20.60
C PHE A 211 -18.82 23.44 -20.77
N THR A 212 -19.23 23.83 -21.97
CA THR A 212 -20.62 24.15 -22.28
C THR A 212 -21.37 23.00 -22.95
N GLY A 213 -20.63 22.03 -23.54
CA GLY A 213 -21.21 20.96 -24.35
C GLY A 213 -21.76 21.46 -25.69
N SER A 214 -21.49 22.71 -26.07
CA SER A 214 -21.98 23.31 -27.30
C SER A 214 -21.10 22.93 -28.50
N VAL A 215 -21.71 22.80 -29.68
CA VAL A 215 -20.98 22.53 -30.94
C VAL A 215 -20.31 23.81 -31.40
N THR A 216 -18.98 23.78 -31.55
CA THR A 216 -18.19 24.93 -32.05
C THR A 216 -17.95 24.86 -33.55
N SER A 217 -17.72 23.66 -34.10
CA SER A 217 -17.51 23.46 -35.54
C SER A 217 -18.00 22.08 -35.99
N GLU A 218 -18.37 21.97 -37.28
CA GLU A 218 -18.76 20.71 -37.90
C GLU A 218 -18.06 20.54 -39.26
N TRP A 219 -17.46 19.36 -39.48
CA TRP A 219 -16.79 19.01 -40.74
C TRP A 219 -17.55 17.89 -41.45
N PRO A 220 -17.98 18.07 -42.71
CA PRO A 220 -18.65 17.02 -43.45
C PRO A 220 -17.65 15.93 -43.86
N ILE A 221 -17.92 14.69 -43.48
CA ILE A 221 -17.11 13.51 -43.85
C ILE A 221 -17.99 12.41 -44.43
N PRO A 222 -17.46 11.54 -45.32
CA PRO A 222 -18.19 10.39 -45.83
C PRO A 222 -18.63 9.46 -44.68
N SER A 223 -19.87 8.98 -44.70
CA SER A 223 -20.37 8.14 -43.61
C SER A 223 -19.72 6.75 -43.59
N ASN A 224 -19.21 6.34 -42.42
CA ASN A 224 -18.59 5.01 -42.24
C ASN A 224 -18.57 4.58 -40.76
N LYS A 225 -19.03 3.36 -40.49
CA LYS A 225 -19.09 2.76 -39.14
C LYS A 225 -17.73 2.38 -38.54
N PHE A 226 -16.71 2.18 -39.36
CA PHE A 226 -15.35 1.79 -38.93
C PHE A 226 -14.36 2.96 -39.00
N ALA A 227 -14.86 4.18 -39.00
CA ALA A 227 -14.02 5.37 -39.08
C ALA A 227 -13.16 5.54 -37.82
N CYS A 228 -11.91 5.94 -38.04
CA CYS A 228 -10.96 6.29 -36.98
C CYS A 228 -10.46 7.71 -37.23
N ILE A 229 -10.25 8.46 -36.15
CA ILE A 229 -9.60 9.76 -36.19
C ILE A 229 -8.30 9.73 -35.38
N SER A 230 -7.30 10.44 -35.87
CA SER A 230 -6.04 10.65 -35.17
C SER A 230 -5.57 12.08 -35.37
N LEU A 231 -5.17 12.71 -34.28
CA LEU A 231 -4.66 14.07 -34.24
C LEU A 231 -3.30 14.04 -33.51
N PRO A 232 -2.26 14.68 -34.06
CA PRO A 232 -0.99 14.80 -33.36
C PRO A 232 -1.01 15.93 -32.32
N LYS A 233 -0.09 15.90 -31.35
CA LYS A 233 -0.10 16.71 -30.10
C LYS A 233 -0.23 18.24 -30.32
N HIS A 234 0.19 18.75 -31.48
CA HIS A 234 0.10 20.17 -31.89
C HIS A 234 -0.60 20.37 -33.25
N GLY A 235 -1.48 19.43 -33.64
CA GLY A 235 -1.81 19.14 -35.03
C GLY A 235 -2.54 20.21 -35.83
N LYS A 236 -1.80 20.83 -36.76
CA LYS A 236 -2.32 21.51 -37.97
C LYS A 236 -3.15 20.58 -38.88
N PHE A 237 -2.93 19.26 -38.78
CA PHE A 237 -3.55 18.25 -39.63
C PHE A 237 -4.22 17.13 -38.81
N LEU A 238 -5.33 16.60 -39.33
CA LEU A 238 -6.11 15.49 -38.79
C LEU A 238 -6.12 14.34 -39.80
N ALA A 239 -5.84 13.11 -39.35
CA ALA A 239 -6.08 11.92 -40.15
C ALA A 239 -7.47 11.34 -39.87
N TYR A 240 -8.19 11.00 -40.94
CA TYR A 240 -9.50 10.35 -40.90
C TYR A 240 -9.48 9.11 -41.82
N SER A 241 -9.93 7.95 -41.34
CA SER A 241 -10.10 6.76 -42.19
C SER A 241 -11.54 6.55 -42.67
N THR A 242 -11.65 6.19 -43.96
CA THR A 242 -12.76 5.38 -44.46
C THR A 242 -12.37 3.90 -44.45
N ILE A 243 -13.19 3.01 -45.02
CA ILE A 243 -12.94 1.57 -45.06
C ILE A 243 -11.52 1.26 -45.57
N ARG A 244 -11.08 1.85 -46.69
CA ARG A 244 -9.78 1.54 -47.30
C ARG A 244 -8.94 2.78 -47.65
N THR A 245 -9.29 3.94 -47.11
CA THR A 245 -8.52 5.15 -47.40
C THR A 245 -8.31 5.94 -46.13
N VAL A 246 -7.15 6.59 -46.02
CA VAL A 246 -6.91 7.64 -45.04
C VAL A 246 -6.86 8.97 -45.76
N THR A 247 -7.62 9.94 -45.27
CA THR A 247 -7.58 11.33 -45.74
C THR A 247 -6.93 12.20 -44.68
N LEU A 248 -5.97 13.02 -45.07
CA LEU A 248 -5.44 14.08 -44.22
C LEU A 248 -6.21 15.37 -44.47
N TRP A 249 -6.64 16.01 -43.38
CA TRP A 249 -7.40 17.26 -43.37
C TRP A 249 -6.61 18.34 -42.66
N ASP A 250 -6.61 19.56 -43.20
CA ASP A 250 -6.12 20.73 -42.47
C ASP A 250 -7.19 21.19 -41.47
N VAL A 251 -6.82 21.30 -40.20
CA VAL A 251 -7.75 21.62 -39.11
C VAL A 251 -8.17 23.09 -39.11
N SER A 252 -7.36 23.99 -39.68
CA SER A 252 -7.69 25.42 -39.75
C SER A 252 -8.63 25.76 -40.90
N THR A 253 -8.50 25.05 -42.02
CA THR A 253 -9.30 25.31 -43.23
C THR A 253 -10.43 24.31 -43.45
N HIS A 254 -10.43 23.20 -42.71
CA HIS A 254 -11.34 22.06 -42.88
C HIS A 254 -11.31 21.51 -44.32
N THR A 255 -10.15 21.56 -44.98
CA THR A 255 -9.97 21.06 -46.35
C THR A 255 -9.17 19.78 -46.38
N GLN A 256 -9.55 18.86 -47.27
CA GLN A 256 -8.80 17.64 -47.53
C GLN A 256 -7.53 17.96 -48.32
N LEU A 257 -6.37 17.53 -47.80
CA LEU A 257 -5.06 17.76 -48.40
C LEU A 257 -4.57 16.58 -49.24
N SER A 258 -4.74 15.36 -48.72
CA SER A 258 -4.20 14.16 -49.35
C SER A 258 -5.06 12.93 -49.09
N LEU A 259 -4.85 11.89 -49.90
CA LEU A 259 -5.55 10.61 -49.85
C LEU A 259 -4.54 9.47 -49.96
N VAL A 260 -4.46 8.65 -48.92
CA VAL A 260 -3.69 7.41 -48.85
C VAL A 260 -4.63 6.23 -49.02
N ARG A 261 -4.29 5.23 -49.84
CA ARG A 261 -5.15 4.07 -50.15
C ARG A 261 -4.55 2.78 -49.59
N HIS A 262 -5.38 1.99 -48.92
CA HIS A 262 -5.05 0.69 -48.34
C HIS A 262 -5.64 -0.49 -49.13
N SER A 263 -5.02 -1.66 -48.98
CA SER A 263 -5.42 -2.89 -49.66
C SER A 263 -6.69 -3.53 -49.07
N ARG A 264 -6.91 -3.40 -47.75
CA ARG A 264 -8.06 -3.92 -46.98
C ARG A 264 -8.57 -2.92 -45.94
N ASP A 265 -9.59 -3.35 -45.18
CA ASP A 265 -10.25 -2.54 -44.15
C ASP A 265 -9.27 -2.06 -43.07
N ILE A 266 -9.19 -0.75 -42.87
CA ILE A 266 -8.37 -0.13 -41.83
C ILE A 266 -9.09 -0.26 -40.47
N CYS A 267 -8.35 -0.68 -39.44
CA CYS A 267 -8.84 -0.82 -38.08
C CYS A 267 -8.36 0.28 -37.13
N SER A 268 -7.18 0.87 -37.37
CA SER A 268 -6.65 1.96 -36.54
C SER A 268 -5.61 2.78 -37.30
N ILE A 269 -5.52 4.06 -36.93
CA ILE A 269 -4.55 5.04 -37.45
C ILE A 269 -3.81 5.67 -36.27
N ALA A 270 -2.52 5.95 -36.46
CA ALA A 270 -1.72 6.79 -35.57
C ALA A 270 -0.82 7.72 -36.39
N ILE A 271 -0.65 8.96 -35.95
CA ILE A 271 0.35 9.89 -36.47
C ILE A 271 1.48 9.97 -35.43
N SER A 272 2.73 9.99 -35.88
CA SER A 272 3.89 10.11 -35.00
C SER A 272 3.94 11.49 -34.31
N PRO A 273 4.52 11.59 -33.10
CA PRO A 273 4.60 12.87 -32.37
C PRO A 273 5.36 13.97 -33.12
N ASP A 274 6.34 13.60 -33.94
CA ASP A 274 7.15 14.50 -34.79
C ASP A 274 6.47 14.88 -36.11
N HIS A 275 5.24 14.39 -36.36
CA HIS A 275 4.46 14.57 -37.58
C HIS A 275 5.06 13.97 -38.86
N GLN A 276 6.17 13.22 -38.77
CA GLN A 276 6.84 12.70 -39.95
C GLN A 276 6.23 11.43 -40.51
N PHE A 277 5.57 10.63 -39.67
CA PHE A 277 5.09 9.31 -40.03
C PHE A 277 3.58 9.14 -39.78
N LEU A 278 2.92 8.47 -40.72
CA LEU A 278 1.54 8.00 -40.58
C LEU A 278 1.56 6.47 -40.54
N ALA A 279 1.11 5.89 -39.43
CA ALA A 279 0.94 4.45 -39.28
C ALA A 279 -0.53 4.06 -39.38
N THR A 280 -0.78 2.97 -40.08
CA THR A 280 -2.11 2.44 -40.33
C THR A 280 -2.09 0.93 -40.20
N SER A 281 -3.15 0.36 -39.63
CA SER A 281 -3.31 -1.08 -39.45
C SER A 281 -4.64 -1.56 -40.00
N GLY A 282 -4.68 -2.81 -40.49
CA GLY A 282 -5.87 -3.37 -41.10
C GLY A 282 -6.10 -4.85 -40.84
N LYS A 283 -7.25 -5.34 -41.33
CA LYS A 283 -7.63 -6.78 -41.28
C LYS A 283 -6.78 -7.67 -42.19
N ASP A 284 -5.88 -7.10 -42.98
CA ASP A 284 -4.87 -7.82 -43.77
C ASP A 284 -3.67 -8.30 -42.92
N GLY A 285 -3.59 -7.90 -41.64
CA GLY A 285 -2.46 -8.25 -40.78
C GLY A 285 -1.21 -7.43 -41.10
N LYS A 286 -1.37 -6.35 -41.86
CA LYS A 286 -0.29 -5.44 -42.23
C LYS A 286 -0.37 -4.15 -41.44
N ILE A 287 0.80 -3.61 -41.14
CA ILE A 287 0.99 -2.23 -40.71
C ILE A 287 1.75 -1.52 -41.82
N THR A 288 1.29 -0.35 -42.26
CA THR A 288 2.04 0.48 -43.20
C THR A 288 2.43 1.80 -42.57
N ILE A 289 3.68 2.20 -42.75
CA ILE A 289 4.24 3.45 -42.25
C ILE A 289 4.65 4.30 -43.45
N GLU A 290 4.06 5.48 -43.58
CA GLU A 290 4.33 6.43 -44.65
C GLU A 290 4.99 7.71 -44.13
N SER A 291 6.08 8.17 -44.77
CA SER A 291 6.74 9.46 -44.45
C SER A 291 6.04 10.64 -45.12
N GLN A 292 5.81 11.73 -44.39
CA GLN A 292 5.18 12.97 -44.86
C GLN A 292 6.14 13.91 -45.62
N SER A 293 7.41 13.54 -45.83
CA SER A 293 8.43 14.40 -46.45
C SER A 293 8.35 14.51 -47.99
N ARG A 294 7.19 14.92 -48.53
CA ARG A 294 7.09 15.46 -49.90
C ARG A 294 6.04 16.55 -50.04
N THR A 295 6.23 17.66 -49.34
CA THR A 295 5.78 18.98 -49.82
C THR A 295 6.57 20.08 -49.10
N ASN A 296 7.26 20.89 -49.89
CA ASN A 296 7.98 22.12 -49.53
C ASN A 296 9.35 22.00 -48.86
N GLU A 297 10.40 21.87 -49.68
CA GLU A 297 11.69 22.51 -49.39
C GLU A 297 12.46 22.78 -50.69
N LYS A 298 12.42 24.03 -51.15
CA LYS A 298 13.27 24.59 -52.21
C LYS A 298 13.57 26.05 -51.87
N ALA A 299 14.41 26.27 -50.86
CA ALA A 299 15.15 27.52 -50.68
C ALA A 299 16.26 27.31 -49.65
N LEU A 300 17.41 27.96 -49.90
CA LEU A 300 18.53 28.18 -48.96
C LEU A 300 19.57 27.06 -48.82
N LYS A 301 20.30 26.81 -49.92
CA LYS A 301 21.76 26.61 -49.89
C LYS A 301 22.41 27.72 -50.71
N LEU A 302 22.94 28.73 -50.03
CA LEU A 302 23.71 29.83 -50.62
C LEU A 302 24.82 30.21 -49.63
N SER A 303 25.86 29.38 -49.57
CA SER A 303 27.08 29.64 -48.80
C SER A 303 28.32 29.15 -49.57
N SER A 304 28.43 29.59 -50.83
CA SER A 304 29.61 29.34 -51.65
C SER A 304 29.78 30.43 -52.69
N LEU A 305 30.14 31.65 -52.28
CA LEU A 305 30.62 32.72 -53.18
C LEU A 305 31.30 33.89 -52.41
N LEU A 306 32.27 33.61 -51.55
CA LEU A 306 33.18 34.64 -51.00
C LEU A 306 34.62 34.15 -51.05
N ARG A 307 35.28 34.37 -52.20
CA ARG A 307 36.75 34.36 -52.34
C ARG A 307 37.15 35.24 -53.52
N ILE A 308 37.15 36.56 -53.30
CA ILE A 308 38.06 37.49 -53.99
C ILE A 308 38.39 38.60 -52.98
N ALA A 309 39.51 38.46 -52.28
CA ALA A 309 40.18 39.59 -51.64
C ALA A 309 41.57 39.70 -52.26
N GLY A 310 41.81 40.81 -52.95
CA GLY A 310 43.12 41.19 -53.47
C GLY A 310 44.05 41.59 -52.32
N SER A 311 45.29 41.13 -52.45
CA SER A 311 46.43 41.32 -51.56
C SER A 311 46.87 42.78 -51.38
N PHE A 312 47.11 43.20 -50.13
CA PHE A 312 48.07 44.26 -49.78
C PHE A 312 49.12 43.69 -48.80
N PRO A 313 50.42 44.01 -48.90
CA PRO A 313 51.44 43.48 -48.01
C PRO A 313 51.46 44.24 -46.67
N LEU A 314 51.22 43.53 -45.57
CA LEU A 314 51.09 44.03 -44.18
C LEU A 314 52.44 44.19 -43.44
N SER A 315 53.58 44.23 -44.13
CA SER A 315 54.92 44.08 -43.53
C SER A 315 55.65 45.37 -43.11
N SER A 316 54.96 46.50 -42.92
CA SER A 316 55.60 47.81 -42.64
C SER A 316 54.97 48.66 -41.53
N LEU A 317 54.35 48.05 -40.52
CA LEU A 317 53.75 48.77 -39.39
C LEU A 317 54.71 48.88 -38.19
N HIS A 318 54.73 50.06 -37.54
CA HIS A 318 55.49 50.31 -36.31
C HIS A 318 54.81 49.63 -35.10
N PRO A 319 55.56 49.01 -34.17
CA PRO A 319 55.01 48.17 -33.09
C PRO A 319 54.39 48.93 -31.90
N ILE A 320 54.41 50.27 -31.89
CA ILE A 320 53.93 51.10 -30.78
C ILE A 320 52.62 51.78 -31.16
N PHE A 321 51.57 51.58 -30.36
CA PHE A 321 50.28 52.24 -30.52
C PHE A 321 50.40 53.71 -30.09
N HIS A 322 50.26 54.64 -31.05
CA HIS A 322 50.15 56.08 -30.78
C HIS A 322 48.72 56.52 -31.08
N GLU A 323 48.01 57.05 -30.08
CA GLU A 323 46.78 57.80 -30.34
C GLU A 323 47.12 59.09 -31.10
N PRO A 324 46.32 59.47 -32.11
CA PRO A 324 46.51 60.76 -32.77
C PRO A 324 46.33 61.90 -31.77
N ASP A 325 47.17 62.94 -31.86
CA ASP A 325 46.93 64.21 -31.16
C ASP A 325 45.66 64.84 -31.74
N ILE A 326 44.55 64.65 -31.03
CA ILE A 326 43.25 65.15 -31.45
C ILE A 326 43.17 66.62 -31.05
N GLN A 327 43.33 67.51 -32.03
CA GLN A 327 43.03 68.93 -31.86
C GLN A 327 41.51 69.15 -31.92
N ILE A 328 40.82 68.90 -30.82
CA ILE A 328 39.45 69.38 -30.58
C ILE A 328 39.55 70.63 -29.71
N ASP A 329 38.66 71.60 -29.91
CA ASP A 329 38.50 72.74 -29.01
C ASP A 329 38.25 72.26 -27.56
N ASP A 330 39.00 72.77 -26.58
CA ASP A 330 38.97 72.26 -25.20
C ASP A 330 37.57 72.40 -24.55
N ALA A 331 36.81 73.45 -24.90
CA ALA A 331 35.47 73.66 -24.37
C ALA A 331 34.44 72.70 -25.03
N ALA A 332 34.56 72.45 -26.33
CA ALA A 332 33.78 71.43 -27.01
C ALA A 332 34.11 70.02 -26.51
N LEU A 333 35.38 69.74 -26.22
CA LEU A 333 35.85 68.47 -25.69
C LEU A 333 35.31 68.21 -24.28
N ASP A 334 35.23 69.22 -23.43
CA ASP A 334 34.68 69.07 -22.08
C ASP A 334 33.16 68.86 -22.07
N LEU A 335 32.42 69.52 -22.97
CA LEU A 335 30.99 69.25 -23.18
C LEU A 335 30.75 67.84 -23.76
N TRP A 336 31.64 67.40 -24.64
CA TRP A 336 31.58 66.07 -25.23
C TRP A 336 31.88 64.97 -24.21
N LYS A 337 32.86 65.16 -23.31
CA LYS A 337 33.12 64.25 -22.18
C LYS A 337 31.91 64.14 -21.23
N GLN A 338 31.06 65.15 -21.15
CA GLN A 338 29.83 65.16 -20.35
C GLN A 338 28.59 64.63 -21.14
N ASP A 339 28.80 64.05 -22.32
CA ASP A 339 27.78 63.57 -23.28
C ASP A 339 26.71 64.63 -23.66
N GLN A 340 27.04 65.92 -23.55
CA GLN A 340 26.18 67.03 -23.97
C GLN A 340 26.40 67.35 -25.45
N LEU A 341 26.17 66.37 -26.32
CA LEU A 341 26.48 66.42 -27.75
C LEU A 341 25.77 67.56 -28.50
N THR A 342 24.54 67.92 -28.10
CA THR A 342 23.79 69.03 -28.69
C THR A 342 24.37 70.40 -28.33
N ASN A 343 24.87 70.56 -27.11
CA ASN A 343 25.55 71.77 -26.67
C ASN A 343 26.92 71.89 -27.34
N ALA A 344 27.62 70.77 -27.52
CA ALA A 344 28.88 70.71 -28.27
C ALA A 344 28.67 71.08 -29.76
N ASP A 345 27.61 70.57 -30.42
CA ASP A 345 27.28 70.97 -31.80
C ASP A 345 26.95 72.46 -31.92
N ALA A 346 26.19 73.01 -30.96
CA ALA A 346 25.86 74.43 -30.93
C ALA A 346 27.09 75.33 -30.75
N LEU A 347 28.01 74.94 -29.87
CA LEU A 347 29.26 75.66 -29.60
C LEU A 347 30.17 75.64 -30.84
N LEU A 348 30.42 74.46 -31.42
CA LEU A 348 31.23 74.31 -32.64
C LEU A 348 30.60 75.04 -33.83
N THR A 349 29.26 75.11 -33.89
CA THR A 349 28.54 75.87 -34.91
C THR A 349 28.71 77.39 -34.74
N ALA A 350 28.67 77.90 -33.51
CA ALA A 350 28.92 79.31 -33.23
C ALA A 350 30.37 79.73 -33.55
N GLU A 351 31.33 78.84 -33.29
CA GLU A 351 32.74 79.05 -33.62
C GLU A 351 33.01 79.09 -35.13
N ILE A 352 32.35 78.21 -35.90
CA ILE A 352 32.40 78.21 -37.37
C ILE A 352 31.80 79.50 -37.97
N ILE A 353 30.80 80.09 -37.33
CA ILE A 353 30.15 81.33 -37.80
C ILE A 353 30.98 82.58 -37.46
N SER A 354 31.72 82.57 -36.34
CA SER A 354 32.42 83.75 -35.81
C SER A 354 33.87 83.92 -36.31
N SER A 355 34.49 82.88 -36.85
CA SER A 355 35.89 82.88 -37.29
C SER A 355 36.07 83.32 -38.76
N GLN A 356 37.02 84.23 -39.04
CA GLN A 356 37.39 84.64 -40.41
C GLN A 356 38.50 83.77 -41.05
N SER A 357 39.02 82.77 -40.32
CA SER A 357 40.00 81.79 -40.82
C SER A 357 39.38 80.39 -40.92
N THR A 358 39.77 79.62 -41.94
CA THR A 358 39.30 78.26 -42.20
C THR A 358 39.92 77.26 -41.21
N LEU A 359 39.27 77.06 -40.06
CA LEU A 359 39.70 76.11 -39.04
C LEU A 359 39.17 74.69 -39.35
N HIS A 360 39.93 73.93 -40.13
CA HIS A 360 39.57 72.57 -40.56
C HIS A 360 39.25 71.60 -39.39
N HIS A 361 39.88 71.79 -38.21
CA HIS A 361 39.68 70.94 -37.03
C HIS A 361 38.30 71.12 -36.38
N VAL A 362 37.71 72.32 -36.43
CA VAL A 362 36.37 72.61 -35.90
C VAL A 362 35.30 71.92 -36.76
N PHE A 363 35.45 71.97 -38.09
CA PHE A 363 34.58 71.22 -39.02
C PHE A 363 34.70 69.69 -38.83
N ALA A 364 35.92 69.17 -38.66
CA ALA A 364 36.13 67.74 -38.42
C ALA A 364 35.54 67.27 -37.08
N SER A 365 35.65 68.09 -36.04
CA SER A 365 35.09 67.79 -34.70
C SER A 365 33.55 67.83 -34.72
N ARG A 366 32.96 68.85 -35.37
CA ARG A 366 31.51 68.95 -35.51
C ARG A 366 30.93 67.82 -36.35
N ALA A 367 31.61 67.40 -37.41
CA ALA A 367 31.21 66.25 -38.21
C ALA A 367 31.10 64.97 -37.37
N LEU A 368 32.02 64.75 -36.44
CA LEU A 368 32.00 63.58 -35.56
C LEU A 368 30.88 63.66 -34.50
N VAL A 369 30.65 64.84 -33.91
CA VAL A 369 29.52 65.08 -33.00
C VAL A 369 28.17 64.85 -33.69
N ARG A 370 28.01 65.35 -34.93
CA ARG A 370 26.79 65.12 -35.72
C ARG A 370 26.61 63.67 -36.14
N ALA A 371 27.70 62.97 -36.45
CA ALA A 371 27.65 61.53 -36.68
C ALA A 371 27.18 60.77 -35.43
N ARG A 372 27.61 61.17 -34.22
CA ARG A 372 27.12 60.63 -32.95
C ARG A 372 25.64 60.91 -32.70
N LEU A 373 25.16 62.10 -33.08
CA LEU A 373 23.74 62.48 -33.03
C LEU A 373 22.88 61.79 -34.11
N ARG A 374 23.48 60.96 -34.97
CA ARG A 374 22.84 60.28 -36.12
C ARG A 374 22.34 61.24 -37.21
N GLU A 375 22.91 62.45 -37.28
CA GLU A 375 22.65 63.42 -38.34
C GLU A 375 23.61 63.21 -39.53
N TRP A 376 23.41 62.11 -40.25
CA TRP A 376 24.38 61.62 -41.22
C TRP A 376 24.68 62.60 -42.36
N GLU A 377 23.66 63.30 -42.87
CA GLU A 377 23.83 64.19 -44.02
C GLU A 377 24.60 65.46 -43.68
N THR A 378 24.31 66.06 -42.53
CA THR A 378 25.02 67.25 -42.05
C THR A 378 26.44 66.91 -41.60
N ALA A 379 26.65 65.72 -41.03
CA ALA A 379 27.98 65.20 -40.71
C ALA A 379 28.85 64.99 -41.97
N LEU A 380 28.28 64.47 -43.06
CA LEU A 380 29.01 64.29 -44.32
C LEU A 380 29.46 65.61 -44.94
N VAL A 381 28.57 66.60 -44.98
CA VAL A 381 28.88 67.94 -45.50
C VAL A 381 30.04 68.57 -44.73
N ASP A 382 30.01 68.46 -43.40
CA ASP A 382 31.06 69.01 -42.55
C ASP A 382 32.39 68.25 -42.70
N ALA A 383 32.33 66.92 -42.84
CA ALA A 383 33.51 66.09 -43.06
C ALA A 383 34.18 66.36 -44.42
N GLU A 384 33.39 66.46 -45.49
CA GLU A 384 33.89 66.80 -46.84
C GLU A 384 34.56 68.18 -46.86
N LYS A 385 33.92 69.16 -46.21
CA LYS A 385 34.45 70.51 -46.09
C LYS A 385 35.75 70.56 -45.26
N ALA A 386 35.85 69.77 -44.20
CA ALA A 386 37.09 69.65 -43.44
C ALA A 386 38.23 69.05 -44.28
N ILE A 387 37.94 67.99 -45.06
CA ILE A 387 38.91 67.32 -45.94
C ILE A 387 39.38 68.25 -47.07
N GLU A 388 38.49 69.07 -47.63
CA GLU A 388 38.81 70.05 -48.68
C GLU A 388 39.79 71.13 -48.18
N ILE A 389 39.60 71.62 -46.96
CA ILE A 389 40.49 72.62 -46.34
C ILE A 389 41.84 71.99 -45.99
N GLN A 390 41.82 70.91 -45.20
CA GLN A 390 43.00 70.17 -44.81
C GLN A 390 42.62 68.73 -44.43
N PRO A 391 43.09 67.72 -45.19
CA PRO A 391 42.84 66.32 -44.87
C PRO A 391 43.34 65.98 -43.46
N SER A 392 42.45 65.50 -42.60
CA SER A 392 42.74 65.07 -41.23
C SER A 392 42.15 63.69 -40.95
N VAL A 393 42.78 62.93 -40.04
CA VAL A 393 42.33 61.58 -39.66
C VAL A 393 40.88 61.61 -39.15
N ILE A 394 40.52 62.59 -38.32
CA ILE A 394 39.18 62.73 -37.74
C ILE A 394 38.12 62.99 -38.80
N ALA A 395 38.41 63.83 -39.80
CA ALA A 395 37.46 64.12 -40.86
C ALA A 395 37.14 62.88 -41.71
N TYR A 396 38.15 62.06 -42.05
CA TYR A 396 37.90 60.79 -42.74
C TYR A 396 37.17 59.76 -41.88
N ILE A 397 37.43 59.72 -40.57
CA ILE A 397 36.68 58.84 -39.64
C ILE A 397 35.21 59.26 -39.56
N ALA A 398 34.94 60.56 -39.36
CA ALA A 398 33.58 61.09 -39.32
C ALA A 398 32.82 60.86 -40.63
N GLN A 399 33.48 61.09 -41.78
CA GLN A 399 32.91 60.79 -43.10
C GLN A 399 32.57 59.30 -43.25
N SER A 400 33.47 58.42 -42.79
CA SER A 400 33.27 56.97 -42.87
C SER A 400 32.10 56.51 -41.99
N ILE A 401 32.00 56.99 -40.75
CA ILE A 401 30.90 56.70 -39.83
C ILE A 401 29.56 57.18 -40.43
N ALA A 402 29.52 58.40 -40.98
CA ALA A 402 28.29 58.95 -41.54
C ALA A 402 27.85 58.23 -42.83
N LEU A 403 28.79 57.81 -43.69
CA LEU A 403 28.49 56.99 -44.88
C LEU A 403 27.92 55.62 -44.49
N VAL A 404 28.51 54.96 -43.48
CA VAL A 404 28.01 53.67 -42.98
C VAL A 404 26.64 53.83 -42.32
N GLY A 405 26.44 54.87 -41.50
CA GLY A 405 25.15 55.18 -40.88
C GLY A 405 24.01 55.45 -41.87
N LYS A 406 24.33 55.98 -43.06
CA LYS A 406 23.39 56.16 -44.18
C LYS A 406 23.10 54.87 -44.96
N GLY A 407 23.85 53.79 -44.71
CA GLY A 407 23.74 52.52 -45.44
C GLY A 407 24.70 52.36 -46.62
N GLU A 408 25.58 53.34 -46.88
CA GLU A 408 26.57 53.32 -47.98
C GLU A 408 27.89 52.65 -47.56
N LYS A 409 27.81 51.40 -47.09
CA LYS A 409 28.91 50.66 -46.43
C LYS A 409 30.23 50.64 -47.23
N TYR A 410 30.14 50.31 -48.52
CA TYR A 410 31.31 50.18 -49.38
C TYR A 410 32.08 51.50 -49.57
N LYS A 411 31.36 52.62 -49.68
CA LYS A 411 31.98 53.95 -49.75
C LYS A 411 32.61 54.33 -48.42
N GLY A 412 31.96 54.00 -47.31
CA GLY A 412 32.54 54.19 -45.97
C GLY A 412 33.86 53.42 -45.78
N TYR A 413 33.93 52.17 -46.25
CA TYR A 413 35.16 51.38 -46.19
C TYR A 413 36.28 51.96 -47.07
N GLN A 414 35.93 52.44 -48.27
CA GLN A 414 36.87 53.11 -49.17
C GLN A 414 37.45 54.38 -48.54
N THR A 415 36.63 55.16 -47.84
CA THR A 415 37.08 56.37 -47.13
C THR A 415 38.11 56.06 -46.03
N CYS A 416 37.91 54.97 -45.28
CA CYS A 416 38.90 54.47 -44.33
C CYS A 416 40.19 53.99 -45.03
N ASP A 417 40.08 53.31 -46.17
CA ASP A 417 41.25 52.87 -46.95
C ASP A 417 42.06 54.05 -47.50
N ILE A 418 41.39 55.11 -47.94
CA ILE A 418 42.03 56.35 -48.37
C ILE A 418 42.77 57.00 -47.19
N ALA A 419 42.17 57.03 -45.99
CA ALA A 419 42.82 57.55 -44.79
C ALA A 419 44.05 56.70 -44.38
N LEU A 420 43.94 55.38 -44.45
CA LEU A 420 45.03 54.44 -44.16
C LEU A 420 46.24 54.66 -45.07
N VAL A 421 46.01 54.80 -46.38
CA VAL A 421 47.07 55.07 -47.36
C VAL A 421 47.72 56.45 -47.11
N ARG A 422 46.95 57.43 -46.68
CA ARG A 422 47.40 58.83 -46.54
C ARG A 422 48.14 59.12 -45.22
N PHE A 423 47.85 58.40 -44.15
CA PHE A 423 48.41 58.62 -42.80
C PHE A 423 49.18 57.41 -42.23
N HIS A 424 49.67 56.51 -43.12
CA HIS A 424 50.26 55.21 -42.79
C HIS A 424 51.41 55.24 -41.77
N SER A 425 52.24 56.29 -41.74
CA SER A 425 53.51 56.29 -40.99
C SER A 425 53.38 56.50 -39.47
N SER A 426 52.31 57.13 -38.98
CA SER A 426 52.15 57.44 -37.54
C SER A 426 50.84 56.97 -36.91
N HIS A 427 49.79 56.70 -37.70
CA HIS A 427 48.44 56.36 -37.17
C HIS A 427 47.84 55.08 -37.77
N GLY A 428 48.63 54.26 -38.47
CA GLY A 428 48.16 53.10 -39.24
C GLY A 428 47.40 52.06 -38.39
N THR A 429 47.95 51.68 -37.23
CA THR A 429 47.33 50.69 -36.33
C THR A 429 46.01 51.19 -35.74
N PHE A 430 45.94 52.47 -35.36
CA PHE A 430 44.72 53.11 -34.85
C PHE A 430 43.64 53.15 -35.94
N LEU A 431 43.98 53.54 -37.17
CA LEU A 431 43.05 53.57 -38.30
C LEU A 431 42.55 52.18 -38.70
N LEU A 432 43.39 51.13 -38.60
CA LEU A 432 42.97 49.75 -38.81
C LEU A 432 41.95 49.31 -37.74
N LEU A 433 42.18 49.69 -36.48
CA LEU A 433 41.25 49.42 -35.37
C LEU A 433 39.91 50.17 -35.55
N ILE A 434 39.95 51.45 -35.92
CA ILE A 434 38.74 52.24 -36.23
C ILE A 434 37.99 51.65 -37.42
N LYS A 435 38.69 51.20 -38.47
CA LYS A 435 38.07 50.52 -39.61
C LYS A 435 37.35 49.24 -39.16
N ALA A 436 37.97 48.45 -38.29
CA ALA A 436 37.33 47.26 -37.74
C ALA A 436 36.06 47.60 -36.93
N ILE A 437 36.09 48.66 -36.10
CA ILE A 437 34.89 49.13 -35.38
C ILE A 437 33.79 49.60 -36.34
N ILE A 438 34.14 50.31 -37.42
CA ILE A 438 33.17 50.77 -38.41
C ILE A 438 32.55 49.58 -39.18
N VAL A 439 33.34 48.55 -39.52
CA VAL A 439 32.85 47.30 -40.11
C VAL A 439 31.92 46.57 -39.12
N PHE A 440 32.22 46.60 -37.83
CA PHE A 440 31.36 46.03 -36.79
C PHE A 440 30.00 46.75 -36.71
N MET A 441 30.00 48.09 -36.71
CA MET A 441 28.76 48.89 -36.72
C MET A 441 27.94 48.72 -38.01
N ALA A 442 28.58 48.33 -39.10
CA ALA A 442 27.91 48.00 -40.36
C ALA A 442 27.20 46.63 -40.34
N GLY A 443 27.28 45.86 -39.25
CA GLY A 443 26.67 44.54 -39.11
C GLY A 443 27.53 43.37 -39.64
N GLU A 444 28.79 43.62 -40.02
CA GLU A 444 29.73 42.60 -40.48
C GLU A 444 30.61 42.11 -39.31
N HIS A 445 29.98 41.60 -38.26
CA HIS A 445 30.63 41.32 -36.97
C HIS A 445 31.81 40.34 -37.04
N CYS A 446 31.70 39.24 -37.79
CA CYS A 446 32.77 38.25 -37.91
C CYS A 446 34.01 38.80 -38.65
N ASP A 447 33.79 39.58 -39.71
CA ASP A 447 34.90 40.20 -40.46
C ASP A 447 35.59 41.28 -39.61
N ALA A 448 34.82 42.06 -38.86
CA ALA A 448 35.36 43.03 -37.91
C ALA A 448 36.23 42.38 -36.83
N ILE A 449 35.75 41.31 -36.19
CA ILE A 449 36.47 40.61 -35.12
C ILE A 449 37.76 39.98 -35.65
N SER A 450 37.72 39.33 -36.82
CA SER A 450 38.91 38.74 -37.46
C SER A 450 39.99 39.81 -37.73
N ARG A 451 39.58 41.01 -38.16
CA ARG A 451 40.51 42.12 -38.38
C ARG A 451 41.16 42.59 -37.09
N VAL A 452 40.43 42.59 -35.97
CA VAL A 452 41.00 42.94 -34.65
C VAL A 452 41.99 41.86 -34.19
N ASP A 453 41.70 40.57 -34.40
CA ASP A 453 42.65 39.48 -34.11
C ASP A 453 43.94 39.60 -34.95
N ASP A 454 43.81 39.92 -36.25
CA ASP A 454 44.95 40.20 -37.12
C ASP A 454 45.79 41.37 -36.60
N ILE A 455 45.16 42.44 -36.10
CA ILE A 455 45.86 43.59 -35.51
C ILE A 455 46.56 43.20 -34.20
N ILE A 456 45.90 42.43 -33.32
CA ILE A 456 46.49 41.95 -32.05
C ILE A 456 47.74 41.11 -32.30
N ALA A 457 47.75 40.28 -33.36
CA ALA A 457 48.91 39.47 -33.73
C ALA A 457 50.12 40.29 -34.20
N MET A 458 49.92 41.56 -34.57
CA MET A 458 50.93 42.43 -35.18
C MET A 458 51.55 43.46 -34.22
N VAL A 459 50.96 43.71 -33.06
CA VAL A 459 51.34 44.80 -32.14
C VAL A 459 51.96 44.24 -30.85
N THR A 460 52.87 44.99 -30.19
CA THR A 460 53.54 44.55 -28.95
C THR A 460 52.86 45.05 -27.66
N SER A 461 52.02 46.09 -27.74
CA SER A 461 51.21 46.63 -26.63
C SER A 461 49.72 46.38 -26.92
N ASN A 462 49.14 45.35 -26.30
CA ASN A 462 47.87 44.77 -26.75
C ASN A 462 46.66 45.15 -25.88
N SER A 463 46.84 45.99 -24.86
CA SER A 463 45.80 46.30 -23.86
C SER A 463 44.54 46.94 -24.47
N ILE A 464 44.70 47.93 -25.35
CA ILE A 464 43.57 48.66 -25.96
C ILE A 464 42.79 47.77 -26.94
N CYS A 465 43.50 46.97 -27.75
CA CYS A 465 42.85 46.07 -28.71
C CYS A 465 42.02 44.99 -28.01
N TYR A 466 42.48 44.48 -26.86
CA TYR A 466 41.72 43.52 -26.06
C TYR A 466 40.46 44.12 -25.43
N VAL A 467 40.50 45.37 -24.95
CA VAL A 467 39.29 46.05 -24.42
C VAL A 467 38.28 46.35 -25.52
N VAL A 468 38.75 46.83 -26.67
CA VAL A 468 37.87 47.07 -27.83
C VAL A 468 37.25 45.76 -28.31
N GLN A 469 38.02 44.69 -28.38
CA GLN A 469 37.52 43.36 -28.74
C GLN A 469 36.53 42.83 -27.70
N ALA A 470 36.80 43.01 -26.40
CA ALA A 470 35.88 42.63 -25.33
C ALA A 470 34.55 43.38 -25.42
N TYR A 471 34.59 44.70 -25.66
CA TYR A 471 33.38 45.51 -25.82
C TYR A 471 32.61 45.16 -27.11
N MET A 472 33.30 44.83 -28.21
CA MET A 472 32.64 44.30 -29.41
C MET A 472 31.89 42.99 -29.12
N TYR A 473 32.52 42.08 -28.38
CA TYR A 473 31.88 40.84 -27.96
C TYR A 473 30.71 41.08 -27.00
N LEU A 474 30.80 42.05 -26.09
CA LEU A 474 29.69 42.49 -25.24
C LEU A 474 28.50 43.00 -26.07
N LEU A 475 28.74 43.89 -27.04
CA LEU A 475 27.69 44.39 -27.94
C LEU A 475 27.09 43.29 -28.82
N LEU A 476 27.93 42.38 -29.32
CA LEU A 476 27.47 41.22 -30.10
C LEU A 476 26.59 40.30 -29.24
N GLY A 477 27.00 40.05 -28.00
CA GLY A 477 26.21 39.28 -27.03
C GLY A 477 24.86 39.92 -26.75
N ASN A 478 24.81 41.24 -26.50
CA ASN A 478 23.56 41.96 -26.28
C ASN A 478 22.64 41.92 -27.50
N SER A 479 23.18 42.09 -28.72
CA SER A 479 22.39 41.97 -29.94
C SER A 479 21.84 40.55 -30.13
N ARG A 480 22.60 39.52 -29.78
CA ARG A 480 22.14 38.11 -29.83
C ARG A 480 21.08 37.82 -28.79
N MET A 481 21.20 38.39 -27.58
CA MET A 481 20.17 38.33 -26.53
C MET A 481 18.84 38.91 -27.02
N GLU A 482 18.85 40.07 -27.69
CA GLU A 482 17.66 40.70 -28.26
C GLU A 482 17.02 39.85 -29.39
N CYS A 483 17.84 39.09 -30.12
CA CYS A 483 17.41 38.20 -31.19
C CYS A 483 16.96 36.80 -30.70
N GLY A 484 17.08 36.50 -29.40
CA GLY A 484 16.74 35.20 -28.83
C GLY A 484 17.79 34.09 -29.07
N ASP A 485 19.00 34.43 -29.52
CA ASP A 485 20.13 33.49 -29.66
C ASP A 485 20.97 33.48 -28.38
N TYR A 486 20.48 32.78 -27.34
CA TYR A 486 21.10 32.80 -26.03
C TYR A 486 22.43 32.06 -25.96
N GLU A 487 22.57 30.91 -26.63
CA GLU A 487 23.85 30.16 -26.70
C GLU A 487 24.92 30.96 -27.44
N GLY A 488 24.54 31.60 -28.57
CA GLY A 488 25.45 32.51 -29.26
C GLY A 488 25.82 33.74 -28.43
N ALA A 489 24.95 34.22 -27.54
CA ALA A 489 25.24 35.31 -26.62
C ALA A 489 26.21 34.88 -25.50
N ILE A 490 26.01 33.70 -24.90
CA ILE A 490 26.89 33.11 -23.88
C ILE A 490 28.32 33.00 -24.43
N ASP A 491 28.48 32.42 -25.62
CA ASP A 491 29.77 32.33 -26.28
C ASP A 491 30.43 33.70 -26.44
N ALA A 492 29.68 34.70 -26.90
CA ALA A 492 30.20 36.05 -27.07
C ALA A 492 30.66 36.66 -25.72
N PHE A 493 29.87 36.54 -24.65
CA PHE A 493 30.25 37.06 -23.33
C PHE A 493 31.46 36.33 -22.72
N GLU A 494 31.61 35.01 -22.94
CA GLU A 494 32.80 34.27 -22.54
C GLU A 494 34.06 34.74 -23.27
N HIS A 495 33.94 35.01 -24.58
CA HIS A 495 35.03 35.60 -25.36
C HIS A 495 35.36 37.01 -24.87
N ALA A 496 34.35 37.83 -24.53
CA ALA A 496 34.58 39.16 -23.95
C ALA A 496 35.39 39.07 -22.64
N ARG A 497 34.98 38.18 -21.73
CA ARG A 497 35.63 37.94 -20.44
C ARG A 497 37.07 37.47 -20.60
N ALA A 498 37.34 36.55 -21.52
CA ALA A 498 38.68 36.01 -21.74
C ALA A 498 39.69 37.10 -22.15
N ARG A 499 39.23 38.15 -22.84
CA ARG A 499 40.09 39.26 -23.29
C ARG A 499 40.34 40.31 -22.21
N MET A 500 39.42 40.47 -21.25
CA MET A 500 39.54 41.49 -20.20
C MET A 500 40.64 41.24 -19.15
N ARG A 501 41.14 40.00 -19.00
CA ARG A 501 42.21 39.63 -18.04
C ARG A 501 43.56 40.37 -18.24
N HIS A 502 43.68 41.27 -19.21
CA HIS A 502 44.95 41.83 -19.68
C HIS A 502 45.03 43.37 -19.76
N CYS A 503 44.19 44.15 -19.04
CA CYS A 503 44.18 45.61 -19.24
C CYS A 503 44.53 46.47 -18.01
N GLY A 504 45.32 47.52 -18.24
CA GLY A 504 45.56 48.66 -17.34
C GLY A 504 44.77 49.89 -17.77
N SER A 505 44.38 50.73 -16.81
CA SER A 505 43.21 51.62 -16.86
C SER A 505 43.40 53.03 -17.44
N GLN A 506 44.29 53.27 -18.41
CA GLN A 506 44.63 54.68 -18.76
C GLN A 506 44.63 55.12 -20.23
N LEU A 507 44.09 54.36 -21.19
CA LEU A 507 44.32 54.66 -22.62
C LEU A 507 43.12 54.45 -23.58
N LEU A 508 41.89 54.82 -23.18
CA LEU A 508 40.68 54.62 -24.02
C LEU A 508 39.76 55.85 -24.19
N LEU A 509 40.20 57.03 -23.75
CA LEU A 509 39.40 58.26 -23.81
C LEU A 509 38.96 58.58 -25.25
N THR A 510 39.85 58.37 -26.22
CA THR A 510 39.62 58.69 -27.63
C THR A 510 38.55 57.81 -28.28
N ILE A 511 38.59 56.49 -28.06
CA ILE A 511 37.60 55.56 -28.63
C ILE A 511 36.24 55.75 -27.96
N SER A 512 36.23 56.01 -26.65
CA SER A 512 35.02 56.36 -25.91
C SER A 512 34.37 57.61 -26.49
N LEU A 513 35.13 58.67 -26.81
CA LEU A 513 34.59 59.90 -27.40
C LEU A 513 34.04 59.69 -28.82
N ILE A 514 34.74 58.93 -29.67
CA ILE A 514 34.37 58.71 -31.09
C ILE A 514 33.07 57.91 -31.21
N PHE A 515 32.90 56.84 -30.42
CA PHE A 515 31.76 55.92 -30.55
C PHE A 515 30.74 56.02 -29.40
N GLY A 516 31.08 56.72 -28.32
CA GLY A 516 30.33 56.77 -27.04
C GLY A 516 30.27 55.45 -26.32
N TRP A 517 31.33 54.66 -26.40
CA TRP A 517 31.45 53.43 -25.63
C TRP A 517 31.83 53.78 -24.19
N GLN A 518 31.09 53.22 -23.23
CA GLN A 518 31.38 53.38 -21.80
C GLN A 518 32.17 52.17 -21.32
N PHE A 519 33.43 52.38 -20.95
CA PHE A 519 34.31 51.29 -20.51
C PHE A 519 34.34 51.13 -18.99
N ASP A 520 33.59 51.95 -18.26
CA ASP A 520 33.50 51.88 -16.80
C ASP A 520 32.82 50.58 -16.38
N ASN A 521 33.44 49.84 -15.45
CA ASN A 521 32.95 48.57 -14.91
C ASN A 521 32.59 47.50 -15.95
N ILE A 522 33.21 47.53 -17.14
CA ILE A 522 32.92 46.58 -18.24
C ILE A 522 33.03 45.12 -17.79
N ASP A 523 33.97 44.80 -16.89
CA ASP A 523 34.12 43.45 -16.32
C ASP A 523 32.84 42.99 -15.63
N LEU A 524 32.28 43.83 -14.75
CA LEU A 524 31.06 43.51 -14.05
C LEU A 524 29.87 43.43 -15.00
N THR A 525 29.77 44.31 -15.99
CA THR A 525 28.70 44.27 -17.00
C THR A 525 28.75 42.97 -17.81
N ILE A 526 29.95 42.51 -18.20
CA ILE A 526 30.13 41.21 -18.89
C ILE A 526 29.63 40.07 -18.01
N TRP A 527 29.93 40.09 -16.71
CA TRP A 527 29.47 39.07 -15.77
C TRP A 527 27.95 39.08 -15.58
N GLN A 528 27.35 40.26 -15.43
CA GLN A 528 25.89 40.41 -15.32
C GLN A 528 25.19 39.86 -16.56
N CYS A 529 25.63 40.30 -17.75
CA CYS A 529 25.08 39.84 -19.02
C CYS A 529 25.28 38.33 -19.23
N LEU A 530 26.41 37.77 -18.80
CA LEU A 530 26.65 36.32 -18.88
C LEU A 530 25.71 35.52 -17.97
N CYS A 531 25.53 35.94 -16.71
CA CYS A 531 24.60 35.30 -15.78
C CYS A 531 23.15 35.39 -16.30
N ASP A 532 22.75 36.54 -16.85
CA ASP A 532 21.41 36.72 -17.44
C ASP A 532 21.23 35.90 -18.73
N ALA A 533 22.27 35.75 -19.55
CA ALA A 533 22.25 34.91 -20.75
C ALA A 533 22.15 33.42 -20.42
N LEU A 534 22.93 32.94 -19.45
CA LEU A 534 22.86 31.57 -18.95
C LEU A 534 21.47 31.26 -18.39
N TYR A 535 20.89 32.20 -17.63
CA TYR A 535 19.53 32.07 -17.13
C TYR A 535 18.50 32.03 -18.26
N ALA A 536 18.60 32.94 -19.25
CA ALA A 536 17.69 33.00 -20.38
C ALA A 536 17.75 31.74 -21.27
N ALA A 537 18.90 31.09 -21.36
CA ALA A 537 19.09 29.80 -22.04
C ALA A 537 18.48 28.60 -21.28
N GLY A 538 17.98 28.80 -20.06
CA GLY A 538 17.49 27.71 -19.19
C GLY A 538 18.60 26.93 -18.48
N ARG A 539 19.85 27.41 -18.52
CA ARG A 539 21.03 26.81 -17.85
C ARG A 539 21.24 27.45 -16.47
N THR A 540 20.24 27.30 -15.62
CA THR A 540 20.19 27.98 -14.31
C THR A 540 21.26 27.50 -13.34
N GLU A 541 21.64 26.22 -13.39
CA GLU A 541 22.73 25.69 -12.55
C GLU A 541 24.06 26.38 -12.88
N ASP A 542 24.40 26.40 -14.16
CA ASP A 542 25.58 27.10 -14.65
C ASP A 542 25.54 28.59 -14.30
N ALA A 543 24.38 29.24 -14.39
CA ALA A 543 24.21 30.65 -14.02
C ALA A 543 24.50 30.91 -12.53
N VAL A 544 24.05 30.02 -11.63
CA VAL A 544 24.27 30.11 -10.18
C VAL A 544 25.73 29.88 -9.83
N ASP A 545 26.36 28.86 -10.43
CA ASP A 545 27.80 28.62 -10.25
C ASP A 545 28.62 29.82 -10.71
N ARG A 546 28.24 30.42 -11.85
CA ARG A 546 28.87 31.61 -12.40
C ARG A 546 28.69 32.83 -11.50
N PHE A 547 27.52 32.97 -10.91
CA PHE A 547 27.23 34.02 -9.94
C PHE A 547 28.09 33.90 -8.68
N HIS A 548 28.21 32.71 -8.10
CA HIS A 548 29.09 32.48 -6.94
C HIS A 548 30.57 32.74 -7.27
N GLN A 549 31.03 32.31 -8.45
CA GLN A 549 32.37 32.63 -8.93
C GLN A 549 32.59 34.14 -9.04
N THR A 550 31.61 34.86 -9.60
CA THR A 550 31.65 36.32 -9.75
C THR A 550 31.82 36.98 -8.39
N ILE A 551 30.95 36.66 -7.42
CA ILE A 551 31.03 37.24 -6.07
C ILE A 551 32.38 36.97 -5.41
N SER A 552 32.94 35.76 -5.61
CA SER A 552 34.25 35.41 -5.06
C SER A 552 35.39 36.19 -5.71
N GLU A 553 35.33 36.47 -7.03
CA GLU A 553 36.37 37.22 -7.74
C GLU A 553 36.37 38.71 -7.37
N PHE A 554 35.23 39.27 -6.94
CA PHE A 554 35.08 40.68 -6.53
C PHE A 554 35.22 40.93 -5.02
N GLY A 555 35.82 40.01 -4.25
CA GLY A 555 36.10 40.23 -2.81
C GLY A 555 34.94 39.91 -1.86
N GLY A 556 33.83 39.40 -2.38
CA GLY A 556 32.62 39.09 -1.63
C GLY A 556 31.57 40.19 -1.72
N GLU A 557 30.37 39.93 -1.18
CA GLU A 557 29.23 40.84 -1.34
C GLU A 557 29.40 42.21 -0.68
N ASN A 558 30.30 42.32 0.30
CA ASN A 558 30.56 43.57 1.02
C ASN A 558 31.23 44.64 0.16
N ASP A 559 31.79 44.25 -0.99
CA ASP A 559 32.47 45.15 -1.91
C ASP A 559 31.54 45.64 -3.06
N LEU A 560 30.30 45.11 -3.15
CA LEU A 560 29.29 45.55 -4.11
C LEU A 560 28.56 46.82 -3.65
N HIS A 561 28.34 47.79 -4.54
CA HIS A 561 27.73 49.08 -4.20
C HIS A 561 26.62 49.49 -5.19
N GLY A 562 25.57 50.15 -4.70
CA GLY A 562 24.49 50.73 -5.52
C GLY A 562 23.71 49.70 -6.34
N GLU A 563 23.59 49.92 -7.66
CA GLU A 563 22.85 49.08 -8.61
C GLU A 563 23.34 47.62 -8.65
N GLN A 564 24.59 47.37 -8.27
CA GLN A 564 25.19 46.03 -8.27
C GLN A 564 24.58 45.13 -7.20
N LEU A 565 24.27 45.70 -6.04
CA LEU A 565 23.67 44.99 -4.92
C LEU A 565 22.21 44.64 -5.22
N GLU A 566 21.50 45.55 -5.90
CA GLU A 566 20.12 45.36 -6.35
C GLU A 566 20.01 44.27 -7.43
N TRP A 567 20.93 44.25 -8.40
CA TRP A 567 21.02 43.16 -9.36
C TRP A 567 21.28 41.81 -8.66
N ALA A 568 22.25 41.76 -7.74
CA ALA A 568 22.60 40.52 -7.06
C ALA A 568 21.45 39.98 -6.19
N SER A 569 20.70 40.86 -5.50
CA SER A 569 19.50 40.46 -4.76
C SER A 569 18.39 39.94 -5.67
N ASN A 570 18.13 40.63 -6.78
CA ASN A 570 17.11 40.20 -7.75
C ASN A 570 17.48 38.87 -8.41
N PHE A 571 18.76 38.68 -8.74
CA PHE A 571 19.28 37.44 -9.31
C PHE A 571 19.15 36.26 -8.33
N ARG A 572 19.46 36.48 -7.04
CA ARG A 572 19.28 35.45 -5.99
C ARG A 572 17.82 35.04 -5.84
N HIS A 573 16.91 36.00 -5.72
CA HIS A 573 15.50 35.69 -5.53
C HIS A 573 14.93 34.90 -6.71
N ARG A 574 15.13 35.36 -7.95
CA ARG A 574 14.62 34.66 -9.14
C ARG A 574 15.25 33.28 -9.32
N SER A 575 16.55 33.14 -9.03
CA SER A 575 17.25 31.88 -9.18
C SER A 575 16.89 30.88 -8.08
N SER A 576 16.66 31.35 -6.85
CA SER A 576 16.17 30.53 -5.75
C SER A 576 14.78 29.95 -6.05
N GLU A 577 13.84 30.78 -6.49
CA GLU A 577 12.50 30.36 -6.90
C GLU A 577 12.55 29.36 -8.06
N GLN A 578 13.37 29.64 -9.07
CA GLN A 578 13.53 28.73 -10.21
C GLN A 578 14.19 27.40 -9.81
N MET A 579 15.15 27.41 -8.89
CA MET A 579 15.76 26.19 -8.35
C MET A 579 14.79 25.38 -7.48
N GLU A 580 13.91 26.04 -6.72
CA GLU A 580 12.82 25.36 -6.01
C GLU A 580 11.89 24.66 -7.01
N ASN A 581 11.49 25.33 -8.09
CA ASN A 581 10.65 24.75 -9.14
C ASN A 581 11.33 23.57 -9.88
N LEU A 582 12.63 23.67 -10.14
CA LEU A 582 13.41 22.57 -10.71
C LEU A 582 13.54 21.40 -9.73
N GLY A 583 13.72 21.69 -8.44
CA GLY A 583 13.71 20.71 -7.36
C GLY A 583 12.36 19.99 -7.26
N ASP A 584 11.25 20.73 -7.31
CA ASP A 584 9.89 20.17 -7.30
C ASP A 584 9.67 19.25 -8.51
N SER A 585 10.03 19.72 -9.72
CA SER A 585 9.92 18.93 -10.95
C SER A 585 10.79 17.66 -10.92
N ALA A 586 12.01 17.75 -10.36
CA ALA A 586 12.89 16.60 -10.18
C ALA A 586 12.35 15.61 -9.12
N ALA A 587 11.75 16.12 -8.05
CA ALA A 587 11.09 15.33 -7.02
C ALA A 587 9.90 14.55 -7.59
N ASP A 588 9.03 15.22 -8.35
CA ASP A 588 7.89 14.61 -9.05
C ASP A 588 8.35 13.54 -10.05
N ALA A 589 9.49 13.77 -10.71
CA ALA A 589 10.12 12.81 -11.60
C ALA A 589 10.88 11.66 -10.89
N ARG A 590 10.86 11.60 -9.55
CA ARG A 590 11.60 10.66 -8.69
C ARG A 590 13.12 10.65 -8.92
N ARG A 591 13.69 11.78 -9.35
CA ARG A 591 15.14 11.99 -9.48
C ARG A 591 15.68 12.63 -8.21
N HIS A 592 15.70 11.85 -7.14
CA HIS A 592 15.98 12.37 -5.79
C HIS A 592 17.34 13.08 -5.67
N ASP A 593 18.40 12.54 -6.27
CA ASP A 593 19.74 13.17 -6.22
C ASP A 593 19.75 14.57 -6.84
N VAL A 594 19.05 14.71 -7.98
CA VAL A 594 18.92 15.97 -8.72
C VAL A 594 18.08 16.96 -7.92
N ALA A 595 16.95 16.52 -7.35
CA ALA A 595 16.11 17.35 -6.51
C ALA A 595 16.83 17.84 -5.24
N ILE A 596 17.59 16.97 -4.57
CA ILE A 596 18.42 17.35 -3.42
C ILE A 596 19.45 18.41 -3.81
N SER A 597 20.10 18.25 -4.98
CA SER A 597 21.05 19.22 -5.52
C SER A 597 20.39 20.59 -5.71
N HIS A 598 19.27 20.64 -6.45
CA HIS A 598 18.54 21.88 -6.72
C HIS A 598 18.06 22.58 -5.44
N TYR A 599 17.47 21.85 -4.48
CA TYR A 599 17.07 22.44 -3.21
C TYR A 599 18.26 22.94 -2.39
N THR A 600 19.40 22.25 -2.45
CA THR A 600 20.62 22.70 -1.77
C THR A 600 21.17 23.97 -2.39
N MET A 601 21.13 24.10 -3.72
CA MET A 601 21.49 25.33 -4.44
C MET A 601 20.52 26.48 -4.14
N ALA A 602 19.22 26.21 -4.04
CA ALA A 602 18.25 27.22 -3.63
C ALA A 602 18.53 27.74 -2.21
N LEU A 603 18.85 26.83 -1.27
CA LEU A 603 19.21 27.17 0.10
C LEU A 603 20.52 27.98 0.22
N SER A 604 21.46 27.83 -0.71
CA SER A 604 22.70 28.63 -0.73
C SER A 604 22.50 30.04 -1.30
N LEU A 605 21.40 30.28 -2.02
CA LEU A 605 21.14 31.54 -2.70
C LEU A 605 20.34 32.55 -1.88
N ASP A 606 19.52 32.13 -0.91
CA ASP A 606 18.58 33.05 -0.25
C ASP A 606 18.66 33.02 1.29
N PRO A 607 19.39 33.96 1.92
CA PRO A 607 19.28 34.23 3.34
C PRO A 607 18.22 35.33 3.62
N PRO A 608 17.15 35.05 4.40
CA PRO A 608 17.02 33.93 5.35
C PRO A 608 16.52 32.62 4.73
N ILE A 609 17.10 31.51 5.22
CA ILE A 609 16.84 30.14 4.77
C ILE A 609 15.33 29.82 4.75
N PRO A 610 14.74 29.53 3.57
CA PRO A 610 13.31 29.24 3.46
C PRO A 610 12.95 27.90 4.13
N GLN A 611 12.01 27.93 5.09
CA GLN A 611 11.54 26.71 5.78
C GLN A 611 10.90 25.70 4.83
N ASN A 612 10.20 26.16 3.79
CA ASN A 612 9.53 25.31 2.81
C ASN A 612 10.53 24.39 2.07
N ILE A 613 11.66 24.94 1.64
CA ILE A 613 12.69 24.20 0.92
C ILE A 613 13.34 23.14 1.81
N LEU A 614 13.59 23.44 3.09
CA LEU A 614 14.07 22.45 4.07
C LEU A 614 13.06 21.32 4.28
N ILE A 615 11.77 21.64 4.36
CA ILE A 615 10.70 20.62 4.48
C ILE A 615 10.69 19.72 3.24
N LYS A 616 10.75 20.32 2.03
CA LYS A 616 10.78 19.59 0.76
C LYS A 616 12.00 18.68 0.65
N ARG A 617 13.20 19.18 0.98
CA ARG A 617 14.45 18.40 0.95
C ARG A 617 14.46 17.28 1.98
N SER A 618 14.00 17.55 3.21
CA SER A 618 13.87 16.54 4.26
C SER A 618 12.96 15.38 3.85
N LYS A 619 11.83 15.66 3.17
CA LYS A 619 10.96 14.61 2.60
C LYS A 619 11.70 13.71 1.62
N ILE A 620 12.54 14.27 0.74
CA ILE A 620 13.33 13.46 -0.21
C ILE A 620 14.41 12.63 0.51
N TYR A 621 15.06 13.18 1.54
CA TYR A 621 15.97 12.40 2.37
C TYR A 621 15.25 11.23 3.07
N LEU A 622 13.99 11.41 3.47
CA LEU A 622 13.15 10.34 4.02
C LEU A 622 12.73 9.28 2.98
N GLU A 623 12.77 9.58 1.69
CA GLU A 623 12.45 8.61 0.64
C GLU A 623 13.69 7.83 0.19
N THR A 624 14.86 8.47 0.24
CA THR A 624 16.15 7.91 -0.19
C THR A 624 16.88 7.09 0.87
N GLY A 625 16.44 7.13 2.13
CA GLY A 625 17.08 6.40 3.22
C GLY A 625 18.14 7.18 4.00
N LEU A 626 18.24 8.49 3.77
CA LEU A 626 19.25 9.37 4.36
C LEU A 626 18.73 10.02 5.65
N TRP A 627 18.42 9.19 6.65
CA TRP A 627 17.68 9.58 7.86
C TRP A 627 18.36 10.69 8.68
N GLN A 628 19.69 10.66 8.78
CA GLN A 628 20.44 11.66 9.55
C GLN A 628 20.33 13.06 8.93
N GLN A 629 20.39 13.15 7.61
CA GLN A 629 20.27 14.42 6.87
C GLN A 629 18.83 14.96 6.94
N ALA A 630 17.83 14.07 6.85
CA ALA A 630 16.44 14.43 7.09
C ALA A 630 16.22 15.01 8.50
N LEU A 631 16.87 14.41 9.51
CA LEU A 631 16.81 14.84 10.91
C LEU A 631 17.49 16.22 11.10
N ASP A 632 18.60 16.47 10.43
CA ASP A 632 19.28 17.76 10.48
C ASP A 632 18.41 18.90 9.91
N ASP A 633 17.77 18.66 8.75
CA ASP A 633 16.82 19.58 8.14
C ASP A 633 15.59 19.81 9.03
N ALA A 634 15.03 18.74 9.60
CA ALA A 634 13.90 18.83 10.53
C ALA A 634 14.24 19.67 11.78
N ASN A 635 15.42 19.44 12.38
CA ASN A 635 15.90 20.22 13.52
C ASN A 635 16.14 21.70 13.13
N GLN A 636 16.56 21.96 11.88
CA GLN A 636 16.72 23.33 11.39
C GLN A 636 15.38 24.05 11.24
N VAL A 637 14.35 23.36 10.71
CA VAL A 637 12.98 23.89 10.66
C VAL A 637 12.48 24.23 12.07
N ILE A 638 12.67 23.33 13.04
CA ILE A 638 12.28 23.57 14.45
C ILE A 638 13.05 24.75 15.08
N ARG A 639 14.33 24.94 14.72
CA ARG A 639 15.11 26.09 15.20
C ARG A 639 14.60 27.41 14.63
N LEU A 640 14.17 27.42 13.37
CA LEU A 640 13.63 28.61 12.70
C LEU A 640 12.21 28.94 13.20
N ASP A 641 11.38 27.92 13.38
CA ASP A 641 10.05 28.06 13.99
C ASP A 641 9.75 26.89 14.94
N PRO A 642 9.91 27.10 16.26
CA PRO A 642 9.60 26.09 17.27
C PRO A 642 8.12 25.71 17.37
N SER A 643 7.22 26.50 16.76
CA SER A 643 5.78 26.24 16.72
C SER A 643 5.32 25.45 15.50
N SER A 644 6.20 25.26 14.51
CA SER A 644 5.88 24.54 13.28
C SER A 644 5.68 23.04 13.53
N PRO A 645 4.49 22.48 13.30
CA PRO A 645 4.24 21.05 13.48
C PRO A 645 5.01 20.20 12.44
N TRP A 646 5.26 20.74 11.26
CA TRP A 646 5.96 20.04 10.17
C TRP A 646 7.39 19.65 10.53
N GLY A 647 8.10 20.51 11.28
CA GLY A 647 9.44 20.19 11.76
C GLY A 647 9.46 18.95 12.68
N TYR A 648 8.50 18.86 13.61
CA TYR A 648 8.39 17.70 14.49
C TYR A 648 7.90 16.44 13.76
N GLN A 649 6.99 16.57 12.78
CA GLN A 649 6.56 15.44 11.94
C GLN A 649 7.73 14.83 11.16
N LEU A 650 8.57 15.67 10.55
CA LEU A 650 9.75 15.21 9.82
C LEU A 650 10.78 14.59 10.75
N LYS A 651 10.99 15.20 11.93
CA LYS A 651 11.88 14.65 12.97
C LYS A 651 11.40 13.26 13.43
N HIS A 652 10.10 13.12 13.72
CA HIS A 652 9.48 11.84 14.05
C HIS A 652 9.70 10.82 12.94
N ALA A 653 9.40 11.17 11.69
CA ALA A 653 9.52 10.25 10.56
C ALA A 653 10.97 9.79 10.33
N ALA A 654 11.95 10.68 10.51
CA ALA A 654 13.37 10.34 10.41
C ALA A 654 13.79 9.35 11.50
N LEU A 655 13.45 9.63 12.76
CA LEU A 655 13.78 8.78 13.91
C LEU A 655 13.06 7.43 13.84
N HIS A 656 11.79 7.42 13.43
CA HIS A 656 10.99 6.21 13.26
C HIS A 656 11.60 5.27 12.20
N LYS A 657 11.95 5.82 11.03
CA LYS A 657 12.61 5.05 9.95
C LYS A 657 14.05 4.64 10.28
N ALA A 658 14.75 5.39 11.14
CA ALA A 658 16.07 5.03 11.65
C ALA A 658 16.03 3.91 12.72
N GLY A 659 14.85 3.58 13.26
CA GLY A 659 14.69 2.61 14.35
C GLY A 659 14.90 3.18 15.75
N GLU A 660 15.04 4.50 15.88
CA GLU A 660 15.15 5.24 17.14
C GLU A 660 13.76 5.57 17.70
N TYR A 661 12.99 4.51 18.00
CA TYR A 661 11.56 4.64 18.35
C TYR A 661 11.29 5.44 19.64
N GLY A 662 12.22 5.43 20.59
CA GLY A 662 12.07 6.19 21.84
C GLY A 662 12.07 7.69 21.58
N ASP A 663 13.11 8.17 20.88
CA ASP A 663 13.21 9.57 20.49
C ASP A 663 12.10 9.99 19.51
N ALA A 664 11.60 9.04 18.69
CA ALA A 664 10.43 9.27 17.86
C ALA A 664 9.16 9.52 18.70
N VAL A 665 8.91 8.72 19.75
CA VAL A 665 7.79 8.95 20.69
C VAL A 665 7.89 10.35 21.32
N ASP A 666 9.08 10.71 21.82
CA ASP A 666 9.31 12.03 22.44
C ASP A 666 9.06 13.17 21.45
N ALA A 667 9.49 13.03 20.19
CA ALA A 667 9.24 14.00 19.12
C ALA A 667 7.74 14.13 18.79
N PHE A 668 7.00 13.02 18.79
CA PHE A 668 5.56 13.01 18.52
C PHE A 668 4.75 13.61 19.68
N GLU A 669 5.11 13.30 20.93
CA GLU A 669 4.46 13.93 22.10
C GLU A 669 4.74 15.44 22.16
N ALA A 670 5.96 15.86 21.86
CA ALA A 670 6.31 17.28 21.74
C ALA A 670 5.48 17.98 20.67
N MET A 671 5.27 17.33 19.51
CA MET A 671 4.41 17.85 18.44
C MET A 671 2.97 18.07 18.91
N LEU A 672 2.34 17.04 19.49
CA LEU A 672 0.95 17.11 19.95
C LEU A 672 0.75 18.21 21.01
N SER A 673 1.69 18.34 21.95
CA SER A 673 1.68 19.40 22.96
C SER A 673 1.74 20.80 22.33
N ARG A 674 2.56 20.99 21.29
CA ARG A 674 2.69 22.26 20.57
C ARG A 674 1.47 22.58 19.71
N MET A 675 0.90 21.58 19.04
CA MET A 675 -0.31 21.76 18.24
C MET A 675 -1.51 22.11 19.11
N ALA A 676 -1.68 21.45 20.26
CA ALA A 676 -2.72 21.78 21.23
C ALA A 676 -2.57 23.20 21.83
N GLY A 677 -1.33 23.68 21.99
CA GLY A 677 -1.03 25.03 22.46
C GLY A 677 -1.00 26.12 21.38
N SER A 678 -1.28 25.79 20.11
CA SER A 678 -1.25 26.73 18.99
C SER A 678 -2.39 27.75 19.10
N PRO A 679 -2.19 29.03 18.74
CA PRO A 679 -3.28 30.02 18.67
C PRO A 679 -4.22 29.79 17.48
N ASP A 680 -3.87 28.91 16.54
CA ASP A 680 -4.66 28.59 15.35
C ASP A 680 -5.66 27.44 15.64
N PRO A 681 -6.98 27.69 15.53
CA PRO A 681 -8.01 26.67 15.78
C PRO A 681 -7.96 25.49 14.79
N GLU A 682 -7.48 25.67 13.55
CA GLU A 682 -7.35 24.55 12.61
C GLU A 682 -6.23 23.59 13.02
N VAL A 683 -5.13 24.12 13.58
CA VAL A 683 -4.02 23.32 14.09
C VAL A 683 -4.43 22.55 15.35
N GLN A 684 -5.21 23.18 16.23
CA GLN A 684 -5.79 22.51 17.39
C GLN A 684 -6.72 21.35 16.96
N GLN A 685 -7.63 21.60 16.02
CA GLN A 685 -8.55 20.59 15.51
C GLN A 685 -7.82 19.41 14.84
N ARG A 686 -6.71 19.67 14.13
CA ARG A 686 -5.85 18.60 13.58
C ARG A 686 -5.13 17.80 14.66
N SER A 687 -4.77 18.44 15.78
CA SER A 687 -4.15 17.75 16.92
C SER A 687 -5.08 16.66 17.49
N ASP A 688 -6.38 16.96 17.57
CA ASP A 688 -7.39 16.04 18.11
C ASP A 688 -7.63 14.80 17.22
N GLN A 689 -7.17 14.82 15.97
CA GLN A 689 -7.30 13.68 15.05
C GLN A 689 -6.24 12.59 15.29
N TYR A 690 -5.13 12.93 15.96
CA TYR A 690 -4.04 12.00 16.20
C TYR A 690 -4.21 11.29 17.54
N ILE A 691 -3.82 10.02 17.58
CA ILE A 691 -3.82 9.22 18.80
C ILE A 691 -2.44 9.30 19.44
N SER A 692 -2.40 9.66 20.73
CA SER A 692 -1.14 9.78 21.46
C SER A 692 -0.46 8.42 21.65
N PRO A 693 0.89 8.36 21.68
CA PRO A 693 1.64 7.13 21.98
C PRO A 693 1.21 6.45 23.28
N SER A 694 0.91 7.23 24.31
CA SER A 694 0.41 6.73 25.60
C SER A 694 -0.93 5.99 25.48
N THR A 695 -1.86 6.49 24.67
CA THR A 695 -3.14 5.81 24.38
C THR A 695 -2.93 4.53 23.59
N THR A 696 -2.02 4.54 22.60
CA THR A 696 -1.65 3.34 21.84
C THR A 696 -1.05 2.27 22.76
N ARG A 697 -0.11 2.65 23.64
CA ARG A 697 0.46 1.77 24.67
C ARG A 697 -0.59 1.18 25.60
N ALA A 698 -1.51 2.00 26.10
CA ALA A 698 -2.61 1.54 26.96
C ALA A 698 -3.50 0.51 26.24
N THR A 699 -3.76 0.74 24.95
CA THR A 699 -4.56 -0.17 24.11
C THR A 699 -3.84 -1.50 23.89
N ILE A 700 -2.55 -1.48 23.55
CA ILE A 700 -1.74 -2.71 23.41
C ILE A 700 -1.74 -3.48 24.74
N ARG A 701 -1.50 -2.81 25.88
CA ARG A 701 -1.55 -3.44 27.21
C ARG A 701 -2.90 -4.10 27.50
N ARG A 702 -4.01 -3.46 27.15
CA ARG A 702 -5.36 -4.04 27.30
C ARG A 702 -5.53 -5.32 26.48
N ILE A 703 -5.04 -5.33 25.23
CA ILE A 703 -5.11 -6.51 24.35
C ILE A 703 -4.21 -7.64 24.88
N VAL A 704 -3.01 -7.31 25.34
CA VAL A 704 -2.09 -8.26 25.97
C VAL A 704 -2.73 -8.89 27.21
N GLN A 705 -3.29 -8.08 28.12
CA GLN A 705 -3.96 -8.56 29.33
C GLN A 705 -5.10 -9.54 29.03
N ARG A 706 -5.92 -9.26 28.00
CA ARG A 706 -6.98 -10.18 27.55
C ARG A 706 -6.39 -11.48 27.02
N THR A 707 -5.33 -11.39 26.21
CA THR A 707 -4.67 -12.57 25.61
C THR A 707 -4.07 -13.50 26.64
N ILE A 708 -3.40 -12.97 27.68
CA ILE A 708 -2.73 -13.77 28.71
C ILE A 708 -3.62 -14.13 29.92
N ARG A 709 -4.85 -13.61 30.01
CA ARG A 709 -5.76 -13.84 31.16
C ARG A 709 -5.95 -15.32 31.44
N HIS A 710 -6.03 -16.12 30.38
CA HIS A 710 -6.30 -17.55 30.43
C HIS A 710 -5.06 -18.43 30.17
N SER A 711 -3.85 -17.87 30.05
CA SER A 711 -2.61 -18.64 29.90
C SER A 711 -2.03 -19.09 31.25
N PRO A 712 -1.04 -20.00 31.30
CA PRO A 712 -0.35 -20.32 32.54
C PRO A 712 0.25 -19.08 33.24
N ARG A 713 0.30 -19.11 34.58
CA ARG A 713 0.83 -17.99 35.37
C ARG A 713 2.33 -17.76 35.17
N VAL A 714 3.06 -18.85 34.99
CA VAL A 714 4.51 -18.87 34.80
C VAL A 714 4.81 -19.70 33.56
N LEU A 715 5.68 -19.18 32.71
CA LEU A 715 6.18 -19.85 31.50
C LEU A 715 7.71 -19.81 31.51
N ILE A 716 8.33 -20.71 30.77
CA ILE A 716 9.76 -20.71 30.50
C ILE A 716 9.99 -19.85 29.26
N ASP A 717 10.86 -18.85 29.37
CA ASP A 717 11.44 -18.20 28.20
C ASP A 717 12.41 -19.18 27.54
N THR A 718 12.11 -19.58 26.31
CA THR A 718 12.88 -20.59 25.58
C THR A 718 14.27 -20.11 25.16
N THR A 719 14.49 -18.79 25.08
CA THR A 719 15.77 -18.20 24.71
C THR A 719 16.73 -18.18 25.89
N THR A 720 16.26 -17.75 27.07
CA THR A 720 17.07 -17.62 28.28
C THR A 720 17.01 -18.84 29.19
N GLY A 721 15.98 -19.68 29.08
CA GLY A 721 15.70 -20.81 29.98
C GLY A 721 15.18 -20.39 31.35
N ARG A 722 14.82 -19.12 31.56
CA ARG A 722 14.32 -18.60 32.85
C ARG A 722 12.81 -18.66 32.95
N LEU A 723 12.31 -18.77 34.18
CA LEU A 723 10.88 -18.67 34.46
C LEU A 723 10.42 -17.21 34.47
N HIS A 724 9.36 -16.91 33.72
CA HIS A 724 8.73 -15.60 33.63
C HIS A 724 7.28 -15.68 34.07
N ASN A 725 6.90 -14.86 35.04
CA ASN A 725 5.51 -14.60 35.36
C ASN A 725 4.85 -13.70 34.29
N ARG A 726 3.53 -13.56 34.32
CA ARG A 726 2.79 -12.74 33.34
C ARG A 726 3.29 -11.30 33.23
N ALA A 727 3.67 -10.65 34.32
CA ALA A 727 4.18 -9.27 34.29
C ALA A 727 5.55 -9.20 33.60
N GLU A 728 6.43 -10.15 33.88
CA GLU A 728 7.75 -10.25 33.23
C GLU A 728 7.63 -10.57 31.74
N GLN A 729 6.63 -11.37 31.32
CA GLN A 729 6.34 -11.60 29.89
C GLN A 729 5.90 -10.30 29.19
N VAL A 730 5.07 -9.48 29.84
CA VAL A 730 4.64 -8.18 29.34
C VAL A 730 5.85 -7.24 29.22
N THR A 731 6.70 -7.14 30.25
CA THR A 731 7.91 -6.33 30.19
C THR A 731 8.86 -6.77 29.08
N ALA A 732 9.02 -8.08 28.88
CA ALA A 732 9.80 -8.61 27.76
C ALA A 732 9.22 -8.20 26.40
N PHE A 733 7.89 -8.31 26.22
CA PHE A 733 7.21 -7.85 25.00
C PHE A 733 7.40 -6.33 24.76
N GLU A 734 7.28 -5.52 25.80
CA GLU A 734 7.44 -4.06 25.72
C GLU A 734 8.86 -3.62 25.33
N SER A 735 9.86 -4.48 25.56
CA SER A 735 11.24 -4.22 25.16
C SER A 735 11.52 -4.49 23.68
N LEU A 736 10.63 -5.20 22.97
CA LEU A 736 10.83 -5.57 21.58
C LEU A 736 10.76 -4.36 20.65
N PRO A 737 11.54 -4.37 19.54
CA PRO A 737 11.45 -3.34 18.50
C PRO A 737 10.03 -3.18 17.95
N VAL A 738 9.31 -4.28 17.73
CA VAL A 738 7.93 -4.25 17.20
C VAL A 738 6.97 -3.51 18.13
N PHE A 739 7.09 -3.67 19.45
CA PHE A 739 6.26 -2.93 20.39
C PHE A 739 6.55 -1.43 20.32
N LYS A 740 7.83 -1.06 20.32
CA LYS A 740 8.26 0.34 20.25
C LYS A 740 7.91 0.98 18.91
N GLU A 741 7.97 0.23 17.81
CA GLU A 741 7.53 0.67 16.48
C GLU A 741 6.02 0.97 16.46
N LEU A 742 5.21 0.08 17.05
CA LEU A 742 3.76 0.27 17.16
C LEU A 742 3.40 1.45 18.08
N GLU A 743 4.11 1.62 19.20
CA GLU A 743 3.94 2.75 20.12
C GLU A 743 4.32 4.09 19.47
N SER A 744 5.43 4.09 18.72
CA SER A 744 5.93 5.28 18.01
C SER A 744 5.19 5.59 16.72
N SER A 745 4.24 4.76 16.27
CA SER A 745 3.52 5.00 15.02
C SER A 745 2.55 6.18 15.15
N MET A 746 2.75 7.21 14.33
CA MET A 746 1.83 8.35 14.24
C MET A 746 0.58 7.93 13.46
N THR A 747 -0.53 7.70 14.17
CA THR A 747 -1.78 7.21 13.58
C THR A 747 -2.99 8.03 13.99
N THR A 748 -3.96 8.13 13.09
CA THR A 748 -5.29 8.69 13.37
C THR A 748 -6.29 7.62 13.81
N ARG A 749 -6.00 6.35 13.54
CA ARG A 749 -6.76 5.18 13.98
C ARG A 749 -5.81 4.07 14.42
N ILE A 750 -6.16 3.40 15.51
CA ILE A 750 -5.38 2.27 16.02
C ILE A 750 -5.55 1.07 15.08
N ASP A 751 -4.44 0.53 14.58
CA ASP A 751 -4.42 -0.71 13.80
C ASP A 751 -4.59 -1.93 14.74
N TYR A 752 -5.84 -2.16 15.13
CA TYR A 752 -6.22 -3.27 16.00
C TYR A 752 -5.85 -4.64 15.39
N VAL A 753 -5.90 -4.78 14.06
CA VAL A 753 -5.64 -6.05 13.37
C VAL A 753 -4.16 -6.41 13.51
N ARG A 754 -3.26 -5.48 13.17
CA ARG A 754 -1.82 -5.67 13.33
C ARG A 754 -1.44 -5.90 14.79
N ILE A 755 -1.90 -5.06 15.71
CA ILE A 755 -1.59 -5.23 17.15
C ILE A 755 -2.03 -6.60 17.66
N LYS A 756 -3.26 -7.03 17.34
CA LYS A 756 -3.80 -8.32 17.77
C LYS A 756 -2.99 -9.48 17.19
N ARG A 757 -2.53 -9.37 15.94
CA ARG A 757 -1.66 -10.37 15.30
C ARG A 757 -0.31 -10.49 16.01
N GLU A 758 0.40 -9.37 16.20
CA GLU A 758 1.73 -9.36 16.84
C GLU A 758 1.66 -9.86 18.30
N VAL A 759 0.65 -9.41 19.05
CA VAL A 759 0.41 -9.86 20.44
C VAL A 759 0.10 -11.36 20.46
N ARG A 760 -0.82 -11.84 19.61
CA ARG A 760 -1.14 -13.28 19.56
C ARG A 760 0.09 -14.10 19.19
N GLN A 761 0.87 -13.68 18.19
CA GLN A 761 2.06 -14.40 17.76
C GLN A 761 3.11 -14.50 18.88
N TYR A 762 3.38 -13.41 19.59
CA TYR A 762 4.39 -13.39 20.64
C TYR A 762 4.00 -14.21 21.88
N PHE A 763 2.75 -14.14 22.32
CA PHE A 763 2.27 -14.79 23.54
C PHE A 763 1.80 -16.25 23.33
N ARG A 764 1.96 -16.82 22.13
CA ARG A 764 1.77 -18.26 21.90
C ARG A 764 2.76 -19.04 22.75
N TYR A 765 2.27 -20.10 23.38
CA TYR A 765 3.06 -20.99 24.22
C TYR A 765 2.86 -22.45 23.84
N VAL A 766 3.91 -23.24 24.06
CA VAL A 766 3.94 -24.68 23.80
C VAL A 766 4.01 -25.44 25.12
N MET A 767 3.20 -26.49 25.26
CA MET A 767 3.15 -27.28 26.49
C MET A 767 3.81 -28.63 26.31
N LEU A 768 4.56 -29.07 27.32
CA LEU A 768 5.12 -30.41 27.41
C LEU A 768 4.14 -31.33 28.14
N SER A 769 3.76 -32.40 27.46
CA SER A 769 2.99 -33.52 28.00
C SER A 769 3.93 -34.72 28.15
N HIS A 770 4.13 -35.22 29.37
CA HIS A 770 5.14 -36.25 29.61
C HIS A 770 4.86 -37.13 30.84
N ARG A 771 5.70 -38.13 31.04
CA ARG A 771 5.82 -38.83 32.32
C ARG A 771 6.95 -38.20 33.15
N TRP A 772 6.65 -37.91 34.41
CA TRP A 772 7.67 -37.52 35.39
C TRP A 772 8.68 -38.65 35.61
N GLU A 773 9.96 -38.26 35.67
CA GLU A 773 11.13 -39.07 35.95
C GLU A 773 11.77 -38.63 37.27
N ASP A 774 12.49 -39.53 37.93
CA ASP A 774 13.14 -39.25 39.20
C ASP A 774 14.24 -38.18 38.99
N ASN A 775 14.13 -37.04 39.69
CA ASN A 775 15.01 -35.87 39.64
C ASN A 775 14.77 -34.86 38.50
N GLU A 776 13.54 -34.67 38.04
CA GLU A 776 13.22 -33.51 37.19
C GLU A 776 13.26 -32.18 37.97
N PRO A 777 13.69 -31.06 37.33
CA PRO A 777 13.75 -29.76 37.96
C PRO A 777 12.38 -29.32 38.50
N LEU A 778 12.33 -28.99 39.78
CA LEU A 778 11.14 -28.41 40.42
C LEU A 778 11.20 -26.88 40.37
N PHE A 779 10.03 -26.24 40.48
CA PHE A 779 9.92 -24.76 40.49
C PHE A 779 10.94 -24.08 41.41
N GLN A 780 11.13 -24.60 42.63
CA GLN A 780 12.06 -24.03 43.62
C GLN A 780 13.54 -24.08 43.20
N GLN A 781 13.91 -25.01 42.33
CA GLN A 781 15.29 -25.16 41.85
C GLN A 781 15.61 -24.23 40.68
N VAL A 782 14.60 -23.82 39.91
CA VAL A 782 14.78 -23.07 38.65
C VAL A 782 14.13 -21.68 38.65
N VAL A 783 13.52 -21.26 39.76
CA VAL A 783 12.98 -19.90 39.90
C VAL A 783 14.07 -18.82 39.91
N HIS A 784 15.29 -19.17 40.32
CA HIS A 784 16.43 -18.25 40.40
C HIS A 784 17.62 -18.62 39.50
N ILE A 785 17.53 -19.74 38.78
CA ILE A 785 18.60 -20.28 37.93
C ILE A 785 17.99 -20.65 36.58
N ALA A 786 18.65 -20.31 35.47
CA ALA A 786 18.16 -20.69 34.15
C ALA A 786 18.28 -22.21 33.95
N LEU A 787 17.30 -22.81 33.26
CA LEU A 787 17.29 -24.23 32.94
C LEU A 787 18.56 -24.68 32.22
N TYR A 788 19.13 -23.83 31.35
CA TYR A 788 20.35 -24.12 30.60
C TYR A 788 21.63 -24.11 31.45
N ASP A 789 21.59 -23.50 32.64
CA ASP A 789 22.72 -23.43 33.58
C ASP A 789 22.74 -24.62 34.56
N LEU A 790 21.72 -25.47 34.54
CA LEU A 790 21.67 -26.67 35.37
C LEU A 790 22.74 -27.68 34.95
N GLU A 791 23.28 -28.42 35.93
CA GLU A 791 24.22 -29.52 35.66
C GLU A 791 23.62 -30.55 34.72
N LYS A 792 24.42 -31.12 33.82
CA LYS A 792 23.93 -32.11 32.85
C LYS A 792 23.47 -33.37 33.57
N SER A 793 22.18 -33.64 33.45
CA SER A 793 21.56 -34.89 33.86
C SER A 793 20.51 -35.28 32.81
N PRO A 794 20.19 -36.58 32.64
CA PRO A 794 19.19 -37.00 31.66
C PRO A 794 17.83 -36.31 31.83
N THR A 795 17.42 -36.02 33.07
CA THR A 795 16.17 -35.34 33.38
C THR A 795 16.22 -33.83 33.10
N HIS A 796 17.37 -33.18 33.31
CA HIS A 796 17.58 -31.77 32.93
C HIS A 796 17.67 -31.63 31.42
N ASP A 797 18.40 -32.52 30.75
CA ASP A 797 18.56 -32.56 29.29
C ASP A 797 17.20 -32.69 28.58
N LYS A 798 16.25 -33.42 29.18
CA LYS A 798 14.87 -33.51 28.68
C LYS A 798 14.20 -32.14 28.58
N LEU A 799 14.15 -31.37 29.67
CA LEU A 799 13.53 -30.03 29.65
C LEU A 799 14.32 -29.05 28.79
N GLN A 800 15.65 -29.10 28.83
CA GLN A 800 16.49 -28.25 27.98
C GLN A 800 16.28 -28.54 26.48
N THR A 801 16.14 -29.81 26.10
CA THR A 801 15.89 -30.21 24.71
C THR A 801 14.49 -29.82 24.27
N PHE A 802 13.49 -29.98 25.14
CA PHE A 802 12.15 -29.44 24.92
C PHE A 802 12.20 -27.93 24.62
N CYS A 803 12.86 -27.12 25.45
CA CYS A 803 12.95 -25.68 25.22
C CYS A 803 13.67 -25.33 23.91
N LYS A 804 14.71 -26.09 23.52
CA LYS A 804 15.39 -25.91 22.23
C LYS A 804 14.45 -26.20 21.05
N ILE A 805 13.70 -27.30 21.09
CA ILE A 805 12.72 -27.65 20.05
C ILE A 805 11.65 -26.56 19.92
N VAL A 806 11.12 -26.07 21.04
CA VAL A 806 10.12 -24.99 21.05
C VAL A 806 10.67 -23.71 20.44
N ARG A 807 11.90 -23.33 20.81
CA ARG A 807 12.59 -22.15 20.26
C ARG A 807 12.83 -22.30 18.75
N ASP A 808 13.35 -23.44 18.32
CA ASP A 808 13.68 -23.71 16.92
C ASP A 808 12.40 -23.77 16.06
N GLY A 809 11.24 -24.09 16.68
CA GLY A 809 9.90 -23.97 16.10
C GLY A 809 9.33 -22.54 16.08
N GLY A 810 10.07 -21.52 16.52
CA GLY A 810 9.67 -20.10 16.47
C GLY A 810 8.77 -19.64 17.62
N PHE A 811 8.69 -20.41 18.72
CA PHE A 811 7.88 -20.04 19.89
C PHE A 811 8.76 -19.51 21.03
N ASN A 812 8.35 -18.40 21.65
CA ASN A 812 9.10 -17.80 22.74
C ASN A 812 8.86 -18.48 24.09
N TRP A 813 7.67 -19.05 24.28
CA TRP A 813 7.21 -19.53 25.58
C TRP A 813 6.96 -21.03 25.61
N ALA A 814 7.53 -21.68 26.62
CA ALA A 814 7.33 -23.10 26.90
C ALA A 814 6.72 -23.30 28.29
N TRP A 815 6.02 -24.41 28.50
CA TRP A 815 5.44 -24.77 29.79
C TRP A 815 5.64 -26.24 30.11
N SER A 816 6.02 -26.53 31.37
CA SER A 816 6.00 -27.87 31.94
C SER A 816 5.44 -27.82 33.36
N ASP A 817 4.57 -28.76 33.69
CA ASP A 817 3.97 -28.93 35.01
C ASP A 817 5.00 -29.23 36.11
N THR A 818 6.19 -29.74 35.76
CA THR A 818 7.30 -30.02 36.68
C THR A 818 7.81 -28.75 37.36
N CYS A 819 8.13 -27.72 36.56
CA CYS A 819 8.83 -26.53 37.00
C CYS A 819 8.04 -25.22 36.86
N CYS A 820 6.92 -25.17 36.12
CA CYS A 820 6.12 -23.94 35.97
C CYS A 820 5.00 -23.80 37.03
N ILE A 821 4.82 -24.80 37.90
CA ILE A 821 3.83 -24.77 38.98
C ILE A 821 4.57 -24.76 40.32
N ASN A 822 4.29 -23.76 41.16
CA ASN A 822 4.75 -23.76 42.55
C ASN A 822 3.88 -24.71 43.39
N LYS A 823 4.25 -25.99 43.41
CA LYS A 823 3.49 -27.04 44.12
C LYS A 823 3.51 -26.89 45.65
N SER A 824 4.41 -26.08 46.20
CA SER A 824 4.44 -25.76 47.62
C SER A 824 3.34 -24.79 48.04
N ASP A 825 2.76 -24.06 47.09
CA ASP A 825 1.63 -23.15 47.32
C ASP A 825 0.32 -23.85 46.95
N HIS A 826 -0.48 -24.16 47.98
CA HIS A 826 -1.76 -24.86 47.82
C HIS A 826 -2.75 -24.10 46.93
N PHE A 827 -2.74 -22.77 46.95
CA PHE A 827 -3.65 -21.97 46.12
C PHE A 827 -3.26 -22.05 44.65
N ILE A 828 -1.97 -21.89 44.34
CA ILE A 828 -1.44 -21.98 42.96
C ILE A 828 -1.63 -23.40 42.42
N LEU A 829 -1.35 -24.42 43.24
CA LEU A 829 -1.56 -25.81 42.87
C LEU A 829 -3.03 -26.06 42.53
N GLN A 830 -3.95 -25.67 43.41
CA GLN A 830 -5.39 -25.85 43.20
C GLN A 830 -5.90 -25.15 41.93
N GLU A 831 -5.48 -23.92 41.69
CA GLU A 831 -5.82 -23.18 40.48
C GLU A 831 -5.29 -23.89 39.23
N ALA A 832 -4.03 -24.34 39.27
CA ALA A 832 -3.41 -25.05 38.16
C ALA A 832 -4.17 -26.34 37.83
N LEU A 833 -4.57 -27.14 38.83
CA LEU A 833 -5.32 -28.38 38.62
C LEU A 833 -6.67 -28.15 37.89
N VAL A 834 -7.33 -27.03 38.14
CA VAL A 834 -8.60 -26.69 37.47
C VAL A 834 -8.36 -26.06 36.10
N ALA A 835 -7.32 -25.24 35.95
CA ALA A 835 -7.06 -24.46 34.74
C ALA A 835 -6.27 -25.23 33.66
N MET A 836 -5.56 -26.30 34.02
CA MET A 836 -4.64 -27.03 33.12
C MET A 836 -5.30 -27.50 31.83
N PHE A 837 -6.54 -28.02 31.91
CA PHE A 837 -7.31 -28.39 30.72
C PHE A 837 -7.49 -27.21 29.74
N LYS A 838 -7.85 -26.03 30.26
CA LYS A 838 -7.99 -24.81 29.45
C LYS A 838 -6.65 -24.32 28.92
N TRP A 839 -5.56 -24.49 29.67
CA TRP A 839 -4.21 -24.17 29.19
C TRP A 839 -3.80 -25.06 28.02
N TYR A 840 -4.00 -26.38 28.11
CA TYR A 840 -3.74 -27.28 26.98
C TYR A 840 -4.61 -26.95 25.76
N GLN A 841 -5.87 -26.58 25.98
CA GLN A 841 -6.78 -26.16 24.91
C GLN A 841 -6.37 -24.84 24.24
N GLY A 842 -5.79 -23.91 25.01
CA GLY A 842 -5.31 -22.60 24.56
C GLY A 842 -3.86 -22.60 24.07
N SER A 843 -3.13 -23.71 24.21
CA SER A 843 -1.76 -23.83 23.74
C SER A 843 -1.68 -23.83 22.22
N ALA A 844 -0.57 -23.31 21.69
CA ALA A 844 -0.33 -23.31 20.25
C ALA A 844 0.06 -24.70 19.72
N LEU A 845 0.71 -25.50 20.56
CA LEU A 845 1.20 -26.83 20.28
C LEU A 845 1.36 -27.57 21.61
N VAL A 846 1.06 -28.86 21.61
CA VAL A 846 1.40 -29.78 22.70
C VAL A 846 2.42 -30.78 22.21
N ILE A 847 3.59 -30.79 22.84
CA ILE A 847 4.65 -31.77 22.58
C ILE A 847 4.49 -32.92 23.57
N VAL A 848 4.27 -34.12 23.06
CA VAL A 848 4.13 -35.34 23.85
C VAL A 848 5.44 -36.11 23.82
N PHE A 849 6.08 -36.28 24.98
CA PHE A 849 7.31 -37.04 25.12
C PHE A 849 7.03 -38.50 25.51
N LEU A 850 7.25 -39.42 24.56
CA LEU A 850 6.95 -40.85 24.68
C LEU A 850 8.13 -41.62 25.28
N ARG A 851 8.28 -41.56 26.60
CA ARG A 851 9.28 -42.35 27.34
C ARG A 851 9.14 -43.85 27.06
N GLY A 852 10.24 -44.51 26.67
CA GLY A 852 10.29 -45.93 26.35
C GLY A 852 9.94 -46.29 24.91
N VAL A 853 9.58 -45.31 24.07
CA VAL A 853 9.41 -45.46 22.63
C VAL A 853 10.66 -44.91 21.95
N ARG A 854 11.40 -45.75 21.23
CA ARG A 854 12.62 -45.35 20.49
C ARG A 854 12.29 -45.02 19.03
N SER A 855 13.12 -44.24 18.35
CA SER A 855 13.05 -44.01 16.90
C SER A 855 12.95 -45.28 16.03
N SER A 856 13.52 -46.39 16.49
CA SER A 856 13.41 -47.69 15.81
C SER A 856 12.06 -48.42 16.00
N SER A 857 11.11 -47.82 16.73
CA SER A 857 9.83 -48.46 17.05
C SER A 857 8.88 -48.46 15.84
N GLN A 858 8.15 -49.55 15.67
CA GLN A 858 7.16 -49.72 14.59
C GLN A 858 5.77 -49.24 15.02
N LEU A 859 4.85 -49.15 14.06
CA LEU A 859 3.42 -48.89 14.26
C LEU A 859 2.84 -49.75 15.42
N GLY A 860 2.05 -49.11 16.27
CA GLY A 860 1.46 -49.66 17.49
C GLY A 860 2.25 -49.39 18.77
N ALA A 861 3.39 -48.70 18.69
CA ALA A 861 4.19 -48.33 19.85
C ALA A 861 3.54 -47.19 20.68
N LEU A 862 2.78 -46.29 20.04
CA LEU A 862 2.01 -45.27 20.75
C LEU A 862 0.91 -45.93 21.58
N VAL A 863 0.19 -46.92 21.04
CA VAL A 863 -0.87 -47.66 21.78
C VAL A 863 -0.34 -48.26 23.08
N ARG A 864 0.86 -48.85 23.05
CA ARG A 864 1.50 -49.49 24.22
C ARG A 864 2.25 -48.52 25.13
N SER A 865 2.28 -47.24 24.80
CA SER A 865 3.00 -46.24 25.57
C SER A 865 2.40 -46.06 26.96
N VAL A 866 3.27 -45.93 27.96
CA VAL A 866 2.87 -45.58 29.34
C VAL A 866 2.09 -44.26 29.38
N TRP A 867 2.35 -43.36 28.44
CA TRP A 867 1.63 -42.10 28.34
C TRP A 867 0.13 -42.28 28.14
N ASN A 868 -0.32 -43.24 27.31
CA ASN A 868 -1.75 -43.51 27.09
C ASN A 868 -2.44 -44.13 28.31
N ALA A 869 -1.68 -44.80 29.18
CA ALA A 869 -2.22 -45.45 30.37
C ALA A 869 -2.39 -44.53 31.57
N ARG A 870 -1.82 -43.31 31.59
CA ARG A 870 -1.87 -42.42 32.77
C ARG A 870 -3.14 -41.59 32.84
N ALA A 871 -3.68 -41.38 34.04
CA ALA A 871 -4.85 -40.53 34.24
C ALA A 871 -4.59 -39.05 33.89
N TRP A 872 -3.50 -38.47 34.39
CA TRP A 872 -3.16 -37.05 34.19
C TRP A 872 -2.94 -36.65 32.73
N THR A 873 -2.57 -37.59 31.84
CA THR A 873 -2.36 -37.33 30.41
C THR A 873 -3.67 -37.25 29.63
N LEU A 874 -4.81 -37.62 30.23
CA LEU A 874 -6.12 -37.59 29.56
C LEU A 874 -6.54 -36.18 29.16
N GLN A 875 -6.38 -35.21 30.06
CA GLN A 875 -6.69 -33.81 29.76
C GLN A 875 -5.74 -33.26 28.68
N GLU A 876 -4.48 -33.69 28.65
CA GLU A 876 -3.46 -33.26 27.68
C GLU A 876 -3.80 -33.82 26.29
N TYR A 877 -4.26 -35.08 26.25
CA TYR A 877 -4.72 -35.77 25.05
C TYR A 877 -5.96 -35.13 24.43
N VAL A 878 -6.98 -34.89 25.27
CA VAL A 878 -8.31 -34.43 24.83
C VAL A 878 -8.34 -32.91 24.60
N ALA A 879 -7.61 -32.10 25.36
CA ALA A 879 -7.68 -30.65 25.20
C ALA A 879 -6.87 -30.13 24.00
N ALA A 880 -5.75 -30.79 23.67
CA ALA A 880 -4.79 -30.29 22.68
C ALA A 880 -5.38 -30.26 21.26
N LYS A 881 -5.39 -29.09 20.63
CA LYS A 881 -5.81 -28.93 19.22
C LYS A 881 -4.75 -29.45 18.25
N VAL A 882 -3.48 -29.14 18.53
CA VAL A 882 -2.32 -29.53 17.73
C VAL A 882 -1.36 -30.31 18.61
N VAL A 883 -0.94 -31.49 18.14
CA VAL A 883 -0.06 -32.38 18.90
C VAL A 883 1.10 -32.87 18.05
N HIS A 884 2.30 -32.86 18.63
CA HIS A 884 3.49 -33.55 18.11
C HIS A 884 3.96 -34.61 19.08
N PHE A 885 4.16 -35.82 18.57
CA PHE A 885 4.69 -36.94 19.35
C PHE A 885 6.18 -37.08 19.10
N TYR A 886 6.96 -37.05 20.18
CA TYR A 886 8.40 -37.26 20.17
C TYR A 886 8.75 -38.56 20.89
N THR A 887 9.69 -39.30 20.32
CA THR A 887 10.29 -40.49 20.94
C THR A 887 11.23 -40.09 22.08
N GLU A 888 11.70 -41.08 22.84
CA GLU A 888 12.61 -40.88 23.98
C GLU A 888 13.96 -40.25 23.56
N ASP A 889 14.37 -40.42 22.30
CA ASP A 889 15.54 -39.80 21.68
C ASP A 889 15.25 -38.44 21.00
N TRP A 890 14.09 -37.83 21.28
CA TRP A 890 13.68 -36.53 20.72
C TRP A 890 13.58 -36.49 19.19
N THR A 891 13.27 -37.62 18.57
CA THR A 891 12.88 -37.69 17.15
C THR A 891 11.37 -37.70 17.01
N LEU A 892 10.85 -37.20 15.89
CA LEU A 892 9.40 -37.25 15.62
C LEU A 892 8.96 -38.71 15.49
N TYR A 893 7.87 -39.07 16.16
CA TYR A 893 7.30 -40.41 16.06
C TYR A 893 6.97 -40.73 14.60
N LEU A 894 7.43 -41.88 14.10
CA LEU A 894 7.36 -42.29 12.70
C LEU A 894 8.02 -41.33 11.69
N ASN A 895 8.89 -40.42 12.16
CA ASN A 895 9.49 -39.34 11.36
C ASN A 895 8.45 -38.47 10.62
N LEU A 896 7.29 -38.25 11.24
CA LEU A 896 6.21 -37.44 10.66
C LEU A 896 6.54 -35.96 10.77
N GLU A 897 6.73 -35.27 9.65
CA GLU A 897 6.98 -33.82 9.58
C GLU A 897 5.69 -32.99 9.41
N LEU A 898 4.54 -33.54 9.84
CA LEU A 898 3.25 -32.86 9.73
C LEU A 898 3.11 -31.74 10.78
N SER A 899 2.41 -30.66 10.41
CA SER A 899 2.08 -29.57 11.33
C SER A 899 1.23 -30.03 12.53
N ASN A 900 0.44 -31.10 12.35
CA ASN A 900 -0.32 -31.75 13.40
C ASN A 900 -0.31 -33.28 13.22
N HIS A 901 0.18 -34.04 14.20
CA HIS A 901 0.23 -35.49 14.08
C HIS A 901 -1.16 -36.15 14.12
N LYS A 902 -2.20 -35.42 14.57
CA LYS A 902 -3.59 -35.90 14.52
C LYS A 902 -4.13 -36.05 13.08
N GLU A 903 -3.46 -35.43 12.10
CA GLU A 903 -3.82 -35.55 10.68
C GLU A 903 -3.22 -36.81 10.02
N SER A 904 -2.27 -37.49 10.68
CA SER A 904 -1.74 -38.76 10.18
C SER A 904 -2.75 -39.88 10.41
N PRO A 905 -3.11 -40.64 9.35
CA PRO A 905 -4.02 -41.79 9.47
C PRO A 905 -3.44 -42.90 10.36
N GLU A 906 -2.11 -43.05 10.39
CA GLU A 906 -1.42 -44.01 11.25
C GLU A 906 -1.57 -43.63 12.73
N VAL A 907 -1.28 -42.36 13.07
CA VAL A 907 -1.35 -41.86 14.44
C VAL A 907 -2.79 -41.82 14.95
N ILE A 908 -3.74 -41.35 14.14
CA ILE A 908 -5.14 -41.29 14.54
C ILE A 908 -5.74 -42.69 14.74
N SER A 909 -5.30 -43.69 13.96
CA SER A 909 -5.72 -45.09 14.14
C SER A 909 -5.14 -45.70 15.42
N GLU A 910 -3.87 -45.44 15.75
CA GLU A 910 -3.30 -45.85 17.04
C GLU A 910 -3.99 -45.15 18.22
N MET A 911 -4.34 -43.88 18.06
CA MET A 911 -5.10 -43.10 19.05
C MET A 911 -6.53 -43.65 19.25
N GLU A 912 -7.22 -44.01 18.18
CA GLU A 912 -8.52 -44.69 18.22
C GLU A 912 -8.41 -46.07 18.89
N GLN A 913 -7.39 -46.87 18.57
CA GLN A 913 -7.16 -48.16 19.23
C GLN A 913 -6.87 -48.03 20.73
N ALA A 914 -6.14 -46.98 21.13
CA ALA A 914 -5.81 -46.74 22.54
C ALA A 914 -7.01 -46.25 23.36
N THR A 915 -7.99 -45.56 22.74
CA THR A 915 -9.08 -44.87 23.45
C THR A 915 -10.47 -45.45 23.20
N GLY A 916 -10.65 -46.18 22.09
CA GLY A 916 -11.96 -46.59 21.60
C GLY A 916 -12.88 -45.41 21.25
N VAL A 917 -12.30 -44.29 20.82
CA VAL A 917 -13.00 -43.09 20.31
C VAL A 917 -12.71 -43.00 18.82
N SER A 918 -13.75 -42.76 18.02
CA SER A 918 -13.61 -42.70 16.56
C SER A 918 -12.61 -41.63 16.10
N ALA A 919 -11.89 -41.93 15.01
CA ALA A 919 -10.91 -41.00 14.43
C ALA A 919 -11.52 -39.62 14.10
N ASP A 920 -12.76 -39.58 13.61
CA ASP A 920 -13.48 -38.33 13.29
C ASP A 920 -13.69 -37.43 14.52
N GLN A 921 -13.99 -38.03 15.68
CA GLN A 921 -14.16 -37.30 16.93
C GLN A 921 -12.82 -36.80 17.49
N LEU A 922 -11.75 -37.59 17.33
CA LEU A 922 -10.40 -37.23 17.77
C LEU A 922 -9.77 -36.12 16.92
N ALA A 923 -10.05 -36.11 15.61
CA ALA A 923 -9.54 -35.12 14.66
C ALA A 923 -10.32 -33.80 14.70
N SER A 924 -11.66 -33.87 14.75
CA SER A 924 -12.50 -32.67 14.67
C SER A 924 -12.50 -31.82 15.94
N LEU A 925 -12.21 -32.43 17.09
CA LEU A 925 -12.06 -31.78 18.41
C LEU A 925 -13.05 -30.63 18.68
N ARG A 926 -14.28 -30.79 18.20
CA ARG A 926 -15.44 -30.12 18.80
C ARG A 926 -15.61 -30.77 20.17
N PRO A 927 -15.87 -30.04 21.26
CA PRO A 927 -16.05 -30.62 22.60
C PRO A 927 -17.27 -31.55 22.57
N GLY A 928 -17.01 -32.78 22.13
CA GLY A 928 -17.95 -33.74 21.60
C GLY A 928 -17.70 -35.14 22.17
N LEU A 929 -16.95 -35.24 23.26
CA LEU A 929 -17.31 -36.14 24.35
C LEU A 929 -18.47 -35.46 25.10
N THR A 930 -19.61 -35.31 24.45
CA THR A 930 -20.75 -34.54 24.97
C THR A 930 -21.31 -35.19 26.24
N SER A 931 -21.24 -36.51 26.36
CA SER A 931 -21.70 -37.23 27.54
C SER A 931 -20.63 -37.27 28.63
N ILE A 932 -21.02 -36.86 29.84
CA ILE A 932 -20.19 -37.01 31.05
C ILE A 932 -19.75 -38.46 31.23
N ARG A 933 -20.61 -39.42 30.89
CA ARG A 933 -20.32 -40.85 31.00
C ARG A 933 -19.17 -41.29 30.10
N GLU A 934 -19.04 -40.73 28.91
CA GLU A 934 -17.96 -41.09 27.99
C GLU A 934 -16.61 -40.55 28.49
N LYS A 935 -16.61 -39.33 29.06
CA LYS A 935 -15.44 -38.78 29.76
C LYS A 935 -15.02 -39.68 30.93
N LEU A 936 -15.98 -40.17 31.72
CA LEU A 936 -15.73 -41.12 32.81
C LEU A 936 -15.21 -42.47 32.32
N ARG A 937 -15.70 -42.98 31.19
CA ARG A 937 -15.17 -44.21 30.54
C ARG A 937 -13.71 -44.05 30.11
N LEU A 938 -13.37 -42.92 29.50
CA LEU A 938 -11.98 -42.66 29.10
C LEU A 938 -11.04 -42.51 30.29
N ALA A 939 -11.56 -42.01 31.41
CA ALA A 939 -10.82 -41.97 32.66
C ALA A 939 -10.71 -43.36 33.33
N SER A 940 -11.73 -44.22 33.17
CA SER A 940 -11.79 -45.53 33.84
C SER A 940 -10.78 -46.54 33.34
N ILE A 941 -10.32 -46.41 32.10
CA ILE A 941 -9.29 -47.28 31.50
C ILE A 941 -7.86 -46.86 31.86
N ARG A 942 -7.69 -45.81 32.68
CA ARG A 942 -6.39 -45.21 33.01
C ARG A 942 -5.96 -45.54 34.44
N GLN A 943 -4.65 -45.49 34.65
CA GLN A 943 -3.96 -45.80 35.89
C GLN A 943 -3.53 -44.52 36.61
N THR A 944 -3.60 -44.57 37.94
CA THR A 944 -3.17 -43.50 38.83
C THR A 944 -2.11 -43.99 39.80
N THR A 945 -1.28 -43.06 40.30
CA THR A 945 -0.29 -43.37 41.35
C THR A 945 -0.91 -43.21 42.74
N LEU A 946 -1.70 -42.16 42.93
CA LEU A 946 -2.55 -41.95 44.10
C LEU A 946 -4.01 -42.25 43.74
N VAL A 947 -4.81 -42.69 44.71
CA VAL A 947 -6.23 -43.02 44.46
C VAL A 947 -7.01 -41.77 44.09
N GLU A 948 -6.67 -40.64 44.71
CA GLU A 948 -7.32 -39.34 44.54
C GLU A 948 -7.07 -38.70 43.17
N ASP A 949 -5.97 -39.05 42.50
CA ASP A 949 -5.65 -38.57 41.15
C ASP A 949 -6.70 -38.98 40.12
N ALA A 950 -7.44 -40.07 40.37
CA ALA A 950 -8.55 -40.50 39.53
C ALA A 950 -9.67 -39.45 39.47
N ALA A 951 -9.82 -38.67 40.54
CA ALA A 951 -10.76 -37.56 40.60
C ALA A 951 -10.12 -36.24 40.17
N TYR A 952 -8.94 -35.91 40.69
CA TYR A 952 -8.36 -34.58 40.47
C TYR A 952 -7.87 -34.33 39.04
N SER A 953 -7.46 -35.37 38.32
CA SER A 953 -7.14 -35.27 36.88
C SER A 953 -8.34 -34.90 36.00
N LEU A 954 -9.56 -34.99 36.53
CA LEU A 954 -10.81 -34.70 35.82
C LEU A 954 -11.39 -33.33 36.14
N LEU A 955 -10.82 -32.58 37.10
CA LEU A 955 -11.34 -31.26 37.52
C LEU A 955 -11.45 -30.31 36.33
N GLY A 956 -10.39 -30.18 35.55
CA GLY A 956 -10.39 -29.33 34.35
C GLY A 956 -11.32 -29.83 33.23
N ILE A 957 -11.38 -31.15 33.02
CA ILE A 957 -12.22 -31.80 31.99
C ILE A 957 -13.72 -31.55 32.22
N PHE A 958 -14.14 -31.51 33.49
CA PHE A 958 -15.50 -31.19 33.90
C PHE A 958 -15.71 -29.72 34.27
N SER A 959 -14.67 -28.88 34.16
CA SER A 959 -14.71 -27.46 34.56
C SER A 959 -15.22 -27.25 36.00
N VAL A 960 -14.82 -28.14 36.91
CA VAL A 960 -15.24 -28.11 38.32
C VAL A 960 -14.46 -27.03 39.06
N THR A 961 -15.15 -25.96 39.47
CA THR A 961 -14.59 -24.86 40.25
C THR A 961 -15.00 -24.96 41.71
N GLY A 962 -14.06 -24.72 42.64
CA GLY A 962 -14.36 -24.66 44.08
C GLY A 962 -14.31 -26.00 44.82
N LEU A 963 -13.92 -27.10 44.17
CA LEU A 963 -13.65 -28.38 44.83
C LEU A 963 -12.16 -28.49 45.23
N PRO A 964 -11.78 -28.31 46.51
CA PRO A 964 -10.37 -28.35 46.92
C PRO A 964 -9.81 -29.77 46.78
N ALA A 965 -8.57 -29.90 46.29
CA ALA A 965 -7.81 -31.14 46.28
C ALA A 965 -7.25 -31.41 47.70
N ILE A 966 -7.63 -32.53 48.28
CA ILE A 966 -7.26 -32.99 49.63
C ILE A 966 -6.54 -34.33 49.47
N TYR A 967 -5.23 -34.28 49.22
CA TYR A 967 -4.42 -35.50 49.14
C TYR A 967 -4.41 -36.24 50.49
N GLY A 968 -4.75 -37.52 50.49
CA GLY A 968 -4.97 -38.35 51.68
C GLY A 968 -6.44 -38.66 51.99
N GLU A 969 -7.40 -38.12 51.24
CA GLU A 969 -8.83 -38.43 51.40
C GLU A 969 -9.26 -39.79 50.78
N GLY A 970 -8.36 -40.44 50.03
CA GLY A 970 -8.59 -41.74 49.41
C GLY A 970 -9.79 -41.76 48.46
N GLU A 971 -10.59 -42.82 48.57
CA GLU A 971 -11.73 -43.09 47.67
C GLU A 971 -12.87 -42.06 47.80
N GLY A 972 -12.88 -41.23 48.85
CA GLY A 972 -13.87 -40.17 49.02
C GLY A 972 -13.78 -39.06 47.96
N SER A 973 -12.61 -38.89 47.36
CA SER A 973 -12.33 -37.89 46.31
C SER A 973 -13.21 -38.03 45.07
N LEU A 974 -13.38 -39.27 44.59
CA LEU A 974 -14.25 -39.57 43.44
C LEU A 974 -15.71 -39.26 43.76
N GLY A 975 -16.17 -39.59 44.96
CA GLY A 975 -17.52 -39.28 45.42
C GLY A 975 -17.81 -37.77 45.44
N ARG A 976 -16.88 -36.96 45.95
CA ARG A 976 -17.02 -35.49 45.94
C ARG A 976 -17.06 -34.92 44.53
N LEU A 977 -16.19 -35.41 43.64
CA LEU A 977 -16.18 -34.99 42.24
C LEU A 977 -17.52 -35.32 41.57
N LEU A 978 -17.95 -36.57 41.62
CA LEU A 978 -19.18 -37.01 40.97
C LEU A 978 -20.42 -36.31 41.54
N ALA A 979 -20.43 -36.01 42.84
CA ALA A 979 -21.49 -35.22 43.45
C ALA A 979 -21.53 -33.78 42.90
N HIS A 980 -20.37 -33.16 42.72
CA HIS A 980 -20.27 -31.81 42.15
C HIS A 980 -20.67 -31.81 40.67
N VAL A 981 -20.21 -32.79 39.89
CA VAL A 981 -20.57 -32.93 38.47
C VAL A 981 -22.07 -33.20 38.32
N LEU A 982 -22.66 -34.09 39.13
CA LEU A 982 -24.10 -34.36 39.11
C LEU A 982 -24.91 -33.11 39.45
N THR A 983 -24.52 -32.39 40.52
CA THR A 983 -25.24 -31.18 40.96
C THR A 983 -25.14 -30.06 39.93
N GLY A 984 -23.99 -29.90 39.27
CA GLY A 984 -23.80 -28.89 38.24
C GLY A 984 -24.50 -29.23 36.93
N SER A 985 -24.44 -30.49 36.48
CA SER A 985 -24.92 -30.91 35.15
C SER A 985 -26.32 -31.49 35.10
N GLY A 986 -26.85 -31.99 36.22
CA GLY A 986 -28.08 -32.78 36.26
C GLY A 986 -27.98 -34.16 35.57
N ASP A 987 -26.80 -34.57 35.09
CA ASP A 987 -26.64 -35.80 34.30
C ASP A 987 -26.64 -37.06 35.19
N VAL A 988 -27.81 -37.68 35.30
CA VAL A 988 -28.04 -38.90 36.08
C VAL A 988 -27.37 -40.16 35.49
N SER A 989 -26.74 -40.08 34.31
CA SER A 989 -26.00 -41.20 33.72
C SER A 989 -24.79 -41.63 34.58
N ILE A 990 -24.33 -40.76 35.48
CA ILE A 990 -23.31 -41.06 36.49
C ILE A 990 -23.80 -42.16 37.46
N LEU A 991 -25.11 -42.26 37.71
CA LEU A 991 -25.69 -43.24 38.64
C LEU A 991 -25.78 -44.66 38.04
N ALA A 992 -25.47 -44.81 36.76
CA ALA A 992 -25.64 -46.05 36.02
C ALA A 992 -24.43 -46.97 36.09
N TRP A 993 -24.18 -47.54 37.27
CA TRP A 993 -23.06 -48.44 37.50
C TRP A 993 -23.50 -49.65 38.33
N THR A 994 -22.64 -50.66 38.39
CA THR A 994 -22.82 -51.89 39.19
C THR A 994 -21.51 -52.21 39.90
N GLY A 995 -21.53 -52.53 41.18
CA GLY A 995 -20.32 -52.82 41.97
C GLY A 995 -20.46 -52.39 43.44
N GLU A 996 -19.34 -52.05 44.07
CA GLU A 996 -19.28 -51.55 45.45
C GLU A 996 -19.63 -50.06 45.55
N SER A 997 -20.37 -49.68 46.60
CA SER A 997 -20.72 -48.29 46.89
C SER A 997 -19.61 -47.54 47.61
N GLY A 998 -19.38 -46.30 47.19
CA GLY A 998 -18.39 -45.42 47.80
C GLY A 998 -18.75 -45.02 49.24
N SER A 999 -17.72 -44.70 50.02
CA SER A 999 -17.84 -44.22 51.40
C SER A 999 -18.43 -42.80 51.51
N PHE A 1000 -18.38 -42.01 50.44
CA PHE A 1000 -18.93 -40.64 50.40
C PHE A 1000 -20.46 -40.62 50.34
N ASN A 1001 -21.07 -41.44 49.48
CA ASN A 1001 -22.51 -41.63 49.39
C ASN A 1001 -22.80 -43.00 48.74
N SER A 1002 -23.81 -43.71 49.23
CA SER A 1002 -24.06 -45.09 48.80
C SER A 1002 -24.49 -45.23 47.32
N CYS A 1003 -25.00 -44.18 46.69
CA CYS A 1003 -25.39 -44.16 45.27
C CYS A 1003 -24.25 -43.85 44.28
N LEU A 1004 -23.06 -43.52 44.78
CA LEU A 1004 -21.88 -43.29 43.95
C LEU A 1004 -20.91 -44.47 44.07
N PRO A 1005 -20.14 -44.78 43.01
CA PRO A 1005 -19.22 -45.92 43.03
C PRO A 1005 -17.96 -45.62 43.85
N THR A 1006 -17.34 -46.68 44.38
CA THR A 1006 -16.03 -46.59 45.06
C THR A 1006 -14.89 -46.31 44.08
N HIS A 1007 -14.91 -46.93 42.89
CA HIS A 1007 -13.86 -46.82 41.89
C HIS A 1007 -14.40 -46.37 40.54
N ILE A 1008 -13.62 -45.61 39.79
CA ILE A 1008 -13.99 -45.12 38.45
C ILE A 1008 -14.05 -46.23 37.40
N THR A 1009 -13.38 -47.37 37.64
CA THR A 1009 -13.34 -48.55 36.76
C THR A 1009 -14.71 -49.13 36.42
N VAL A 1010 -15.74 -48.83 37.21
CA VAL A 1010 -17.13 -49.25 36.94
C VAL A 1010 -17.71 -48.69 35.63
N PHE A 1011 -17.09 -47.65 35.07
CA PHE A 1011 -17.54 -46.98 33.84
C PHE A 1011 -16.90 -47.53 32.55
N ASP A 1012 -16.07 -48.59 32.64
CA ASP A 1012 -15.36 -49.19 31.49
C ASP A 1012 -16.29 -49.84 30.42
N GLY A 1013 -17.56 -50.08 30.76
CA GLY A 1013 -18.53 -50.66 29.83
C GLY A 1013 -19.04 -49.70 28.73
N PRO A 1014 -19.60 -50.22 27.63
CA PRO A 1014 -20.22 -49.40 26.59
C PRO A 1014 -21.35 -48.53 27.17
N ALA A 1015 -21.46 -47.28 26.68
CA ALA A 1015 -22.49 -46.35 27.12
C ALA A 1015 -23.89 -46.90 26.81
N THR A 1016 -24.63 -47.31 27.84
CA THR A 1016 -26.08 -47.43 27.74
C THR A 1016 -26.64 -46.03 27.87
N SER A 1017 -27.29 -45.48 26.84
CA SER A 1017 -27.86 -44.13 26.95
C SER A 1017 -28.99 -44.15 27.99
N HIS A 1018 -28.82 -43.35 29.05
CA HIS A 1018 -29.88 -43.11 30.03
C HIS A 1018 -30.97 -42.19 29.49
N ILE A 1019 -30.62 -41.46 28.44
CA ILE A 1019 -31.49 -40.59 27.67
C ILE A 1019 -31.99 -41.40 26.46
N PRO A 1020 -33.30 -41.43 26.20
CA PRO A 1020 -33.85 -42.04 24.99
C PRO A 1020 -33.24 -41.44 23.73
N SER A 1021 -33.14 -42.23 22.66
CA SER A 1021 -32.72 -41.71 21.34
C SER A 1021 -33.71 -40.63 20.87
N PRO A 1022 -33.24 -39.54 20.24
CA PRO A 1022 -34.16 -38.51 19.74
C PRO A 1022 -35.15 -39.13 18.73
N ILE A 1023 -36.44 -38.86 18.91
CA ILE A 1023 -37.50 -39.28 17.96
C ILE A 1023 -37.44 -38.32 16.76
N PRO A 1024 -37.30 -38.81 15.51
CA PRO A 1024 -37.38 -37.96 14.33
C PRO A 1024 -38.69 -37.16 14.29
N ASP A 1025 -38.65 -35.90 13.87
CA ASP A 1025 -39.84 -35.02 13.90
C ASP A 1025 -41.06 -35.64 13.19
N ALA A 1026 -40.87 -36.30 12.05
CA ALA A 1026 -41.95 -36.98 11.33
C ALA A 1026 -42.58 -38.14 12.12
N GLU A 1027 -41.80 -38.83 12.97
CA GLU A 1027 -42.30 -39.89 13.84
C GLU A 1027 -42.94 -39.32 15.11
N MET A 1028 -42.37 -38.24 15.65
CA MET A 1028 -42.96 -37.47 16.76
C MET A 1028 -44.34 -36.92 16.39
N GLU A 1029 -44.48 -36.33 15.21
CA GLU A 1029 -45.77 -35.83 14.71
C GLU A 1029 -46.78 -36.95 14.49
N ARG A 1030 -46.34 -38.15 14.08
CA ARG A 1030 -47.21 -39.35 14.03
C ARG A 1030 -47.69 -39.76 15.43
N PHE A 1031 -46.84 -39.68 16.46
CA PHE A 1031 -47.25 -39.96 17.84
C PHE A 1031 -48.25 -38.94 18.38
N ILE A 1032 -48.10 -37.66 18.02
CA ILE A 1032 -49.00 -36.57 18.44
C ILE A 1032 -50.36 -36.66 17.73
N THR A 1033 -50.38 -37.12 16.46
CA THR A 1033 -51.59 -37.15 15.60
C THR A 1033 -52.33 -38.49 15.55
N ALA A 1034 -51.76 -39.59 16.08
CA ALA A 1034 -52.38 -40.90 16.03
C ALA A 1034 -53.68 -41.01 16.89
N PRO A 1035 -54.77 -41.66 16.39
CA PRO A 1035 -56.04 -41.80 17.12
C PRO A 1035 -55.97 -42.64 18.41
N HIS A 1036 -54.89 -43.42 18.60
CA HIS A 1036 -54.64 -44.21 19.81
C HIS A 1036 -53.78 -43.47 20.85
N ALA A 1037 -53.50 -42.18 20.66
CA ALA A 1037 -52.92 -41.31 21.68
C ALA A 1037 -53.83 -41.10 22.91
N SER A 1038 -55.08 -41.56 22.85
CA SER A 1038 -56.15 -41.42 23.85
C SER A 1038 -56.02 -42.32 25.10
N THR A 1039 -54.80 -42.65 25.55
CA THR A 1039 -54.61 -43.36 26.84
C THR A 1039 -54.15 -42.43 27.96
N PHE A 1040 -53.64 -41.23 27.64
CA PHE A 1040 -53.39 -40.19 28.63
C PHE A 1040 -54.34 -39.03 28.39
N ASP A 1041 -55.08 -38.65 29.43
CA ASP A 1041 -55.85 -37.42 29.43
C ASP A 1041 -54.90 -36.23 29.31
N LEU A 1042 -55.25 -35.25 28.47
CA LEU A 1042 -54.42 -34.08 28.20
C LEU A 1042 -54.19 -33.26 29.48
N ASP A 1043 -55.20 -33.18 30.34
CA ASP A 1043 -55.12 -32.48 31.62
C ASP A 1043 -54.14 -33.16 32.58
N VAL A 1044 -54.05 -34.49 32.53
CA VAL A 1044 -53.08 -35.28 33.32
C VAL A 1044 -51.67 -35.11 32.76
N ALA A 1045 -51.51 -35.08 31.44
CA ALA A 1045 -50.22 -34.85 30.78
C ALA A 1045 -49.67 -33.44 31.08
N LEU A 1046 -50.52 -32.41 31.04
CA LEU A 1046 -50.18 -31.03 31.39
C LEU A 1046 -49.81 -30.90 32.88
N SER A 1047 -50.61 -31.49 33.77
CA SER A 1047 -50.34 -31.47 35.22
C SER A 1047 -49.03 -32.18 35.58
N LEU A 1048 -48.74 -33.30 34.91
CA LEU A 1048 -47.50 -34.05 35.08
C LEU A 1048 -46.29 -33.24 34.57
N TYR A 1049 -46.42 -32.61 33.40
CA TYR A 1049 -45.41 -31.73 32.83
C TYR A 1049 -45.08 -30.56 33.77
N ASP A 1050 -46.10 -29.86 34.29
CA ASP A 1050 -45.90 -28.70 35.18
C ASP A 1050 -45.23 -29.09 36.50
N ARG A 1051 -45.68 -30.20 37.12
CA ARG A 1051 -45.13 -30.68 38.39
C ARG A 1051 -43.66 -31.06 38.25
N LEU A 1052 -43.27 -31.67 37.14
CA LEU A 1052 -41.89 -32.06 36.87
C LEU A 1052 -41.01 -30.86 36.47
N ASN A 1053 -41.54 -29.91 35.69
CA ASN A 1053 -40.84 -28.67 35.32
C ASN A 1053 -40.58 -27.74 36.52
N GLN A 1054 -41.23 -27.95 37.66
CA GLN A 1054 -41.00 -27.22 38.91
C GLN A 1054 -39.98 -27.90 39.85
N LEU A 1055 -39.55 -29.13 39.56
CA LEU A 1055 -38.56 -29.82 40.39
C LEU A 1055 -37.14 -29.34 40.05
N PRO A 1056 -36.26 -29.16 41.06
CA PRO A 1056 -34.86 -28.82 40.81
C PRO A 1056 -34.07 -30.02 40.27
N ALA A 1057 -32.93 -29.77 39.63
CA ALA A 1057 -31.97 -30.82 39.27
C ALA A 1057 -31.45 -31.58 40.50
N PRO A 1058 -31.01 -32.85 40.37
CA PRO A 1058 -30.48 -33.64 41.48
C PRO A 1058 -29.33 -32.95 42.21
N TRP A 1059 -29.34 -32.95 43.54
CA TRP A 1059 -28.34 -32.25 44.34
C TRP A 1059 -27.95 -33.02 45.61
N PHE A 1060 -26.83 -32.62 46.21
CA PHE A 1060 -26.36 -33.17 47.48
C PHE A 1060 -26.50 -32.17 48.63
N ALA A 1061 -26.96 -32.66 49.78
CA ALA A 1061 -26.99 -31.92 51.04
C ALA A 1061 -26.49 -32.82 52.18
N ALA A 1062 -25.40 -32.42 52.85
CA ALA A 1062 -24.75 -33.20 53.92
C ALA A 1062 -24.47 -34.67 53.53
N SER A 1063 -23.87 -34.88 52.36
CA SER A 1063 -23.58 -36.19 51.75
C SER A 1063 -24.81 -37.07 51.46
N ARG A 1064 -26.03 -36.52 51.55
CA ARG A 1064 -27.27 -37.18 51.12
C ARG A 1064 -27.68 -36.64 49.76
N MET A 1065 -28.02 -37.54 48.84
CA MET A 1065 -28.51 -37.15 47.52
C MET A 1065 -30.03 -36.97 47.57
N LYS A 1066 -30.50 -35.85 47.02
CA LYS A 1066 -31.91 -35.59 46.74
C LYS A 1066 -32.12 -35.83 45.26
N LEU A 1067 -32.88 -36.88 44.93
CA LEU A 1067 -33.12 -37.30 43.55
C LEU A 1067 -34.60 -37.13 43.20
N PRO A 1068 -34.99 -36.05 42.49
CA PRO A 1068 -36.30 -35.97 41.88
C PRO A 1068 -36.45 -37.09 40.85
N CYS A 1069 -37.60 -37.76 40.86
CA CYS A 1069 -37.84 -38.97 40.08
C CYS A 1069 -39.34 -39.26 39.93
N ILE A 1070 -39.63 -40.24 39.08
CA ILE A 1070 -40.94 -40.87 38.98
C ILE A 1070 -40.80 -42.34 39.40
N ALA A 1071 -41.51 -42.75 40.45
CA ALA A 1071 -41.41 -44.09 41.03
C ALA A 1071 -42.66 -44.94 40.72
N PHE A 1072 -42.45 -46.14 40.19
CA PHE A 1072 -43.51 -47.08 39.81
C PHE A 1072 -43.40 -48.38 40.60
N GLN A 1073 -44.49 -48.82 41.20
CA GLN A 1073 -44.57 -50.15 41.80
C GLN A 1073 -44.78 -51.21 40.71
N LEU A 1074 -43.99 -52.28 40.75
CA LEU A 1074 -44.06 -53.38 39.78
C LEU A 1074 -44.93 -54.53 40.31
N SER A 1075 -45.79 -55.04 39.43
CA SER A 1075 -46.53 -56.31 39.60
C SER A 1075 -45.56 -57.53 39.48
N PRO A 1076 -45.97 -58.76 39.85
CA PRO A 1076 -45.09 -59.93 39.84
C PRO A 1076 -44.42 -60.15 38.47
N LEU A 1077 -43.09 -60.31 38.47
CA LEU A 1077 -42.29 -60.43 37.25
C LEU A 1077 -42.55 -61.75 36.53
N SER A 1078 -42.83 -61.68 35.22
CA SER A 1078 -42.89 -62.86 34.35
C SER A 1078 -41.61 -62.97 33.50
N PRO A 1079 -40.80 -64.04 33.65
CA PRO A 1079 -39.57 -64.20 32.88
C PRO A 1079 -39.86 -64.66 31.44
N PHE A 1080 -39.15 -64.12 30.45
CA PHE A 1080 -39.22 -64.54 29.04
C PHE A 1080 -37.81 -64.77 28.46
N ARG A 1081 -37.63 -65.79 27.60
CA ARG A 1081 -36.29 -66.19 27.11
C ARG A 1081 -35.89 -65.44 25.83
N THR A 1082 -34.69 -64.84 25.82
CA THR A 1082 -34.00 -64.29 24.64
C THR A 1082 -32.50 -64.61 24.67
N ARG A 1083 -31.76 -64.35 23.57
CA ARG A 1083 -30.35 -64.77 23.36
C ARG A 1083 -29.28 -63.85 24.00
N SER A 1084 -29.63 -62.67 24.53
CA SER A 1084 -28.63 -61.64 24.94
C SER A 1084 -28.85 -60.99 26.31
N GLY A 1085 -29.75 -61.49 27.15
CA GLY A 1085 -29.96 -60.98 28.52
C GLY A 1085 -31.15 -61.66 29.23
N ARG A 1086 -31.37 -61.38 30.52
CA ARG A 1086 -32.58 -61.81 31.23
C ARG A 1086 -33.65 -60.73 31.07
N LEU A 1087 -34.73 -61.07 30.36
CA LEU A 1087 -35.87 -60.19 30.11
C LEU A 1087 -37.02 -60.56 31.05
N TYR A 1088 -37.58 -59.56 31.73
CA TYR A 1088 -38.76 -59.70 32.58
C TYR A 1088 -39.86 -58.77 32.09
N ARG A 1089 -41.11 -59.20 32.14
CA ARG A 1089 -42.27 -58.36 31.87
C ARG A 1089 -43.05 -58.11 33.17
N ALA A 1090 -43.37 -56.85 33.43
CA ALA A 1090 -44.07 -56.38 34.62
C ALA A 1090 -45.20 -55.44 34.22
N ASP A 1091 -46.35 -55.56 34.85
CA ASP A 1091 -47.45 -54.59 34.66
C ASP A 1091 -47.30 -53.41 35.64
N THR A 1092 -47.56 -52.20 35.15
CA THR A 1092 -47.50 -50.96 35.92
C THR A 1092 -48.84 -50.24 35.85
N PRO A 1093 -49.40 -49.77 36.98
CA PRO A 1093 -50.72 -49.12 37.00
C PRO A 1093 -50.85 -47.87 36.09
N ALA A 1094 -49.71 -47.22 35.78
CA ALA A 1094 -49.65 -45.94 35.08
C ALA A 1094 -49.19 -46.03 33.60
N PHE A 1095 -48.40 -47.04 33.22
CA PHE A 1095 -47.85 -47.17 31.86
C PHE A 1095 -48.21 -48.50 31.18
N GLY A 1096 -48.94 -49.39 31.87
CA GLY A 1096 -49.23 -50.74 31.40
C GLY A 1096 -47.99 -51.64 31.45
N MET A 1097 -47.90 -52.57 30.50
CA MET A 1097 -46.84 -53.59 30.45
C MET A 1097 -45.47 -52.99 30.09
N VAL A 1098 -44.50 -53.14 30.99
CA VAL A 1098 -43.10 -52.72 30.82
C VAL A 1098 -42.19 -53.95 30.68
N GLU A 1099 -41.23 -53.87 29.76
CA GLU A 1099 -40.19 -54.87 29.57
C GLU A 1099 -38.87 -54.40 30.22
N ILE A 1100 -38.31 -55.23 31.09
CA ILE A 1100 -37.11 -54.91 31.88
C ILE A 1100 -35.99 -55.85 31.45
N ILE A 1101 -34.90 -55.27 30.94
CA ILE A 1101 -33.67 -55.98 30.62
C ILE A 1101 -32.69 -55.78 31.79
N THR A 1102 -32.22 -56.88 32.38
CA THR A 1102 -31.21 -56.82 33.46
C THR A 1102 -30.22 -57.98 33.38
N ARG A 1103 -29.02 -57.76 33.94
CA ARG A 1103 -27.99 -58.79 34.10
C ARG A 1103 -28.20 -59.64 35.36
N GLN A 1104 -28.94 -59.14 36.35
CA GLN A 1104 -29.22 -59.86 37.59
C GLN A 1104 -30.47 -60.74 37.51
N ASP A 1105 -30.56 -61.77 38.36
CA ASP A 1105 -31.76 -62.61 38.45
C ASP A 1105 -32.79 -61.94 39.37
N LEU A 1106 -33.93 -61.52 38.81
CA LEU A 1106 -35.03 -60.94 39.57
C LEU A 1106 -36.09 -61.96 40.01
N SER A 1107 -35.93 -63.24 39.65
CA SER A 1107 -36.96 -64.29 39.88
C SER A 1107 -37.33 -64.53 41.35
N ARG A 1108 -36.47 -64.12 42.29
CA ARG A 1108 -36.65 -64.32 43.75
C ARG A 1108 -37.11 -63.06 44.49
N MET A 1109 -37.28 -61.93 43.80
CA MET A 1109 -37.61 -60.65 44.41
C MET A 1109 -39.12 -60.39 44.34
N HIS A 1110 -39.69 -59.97 45.46
CA HIS A 1110 -41.11 -59.62 45.58
C HIS A 1110 -41.22 -58.13 45.94
N SER A 1111 -42.18 -57.42 45.34
CA SER A 1111 -42.42 -55.98 45.55
C SER A 1111 -41.26 -55.07 45.12
N LEU A 1112 -41.06 -54.95 43.81
CA LEU A 1112 -40.02 -54.10 43.22
C LEU A 1112 -40.57 -52.71 42.85
N TYR A 1113 -39.70 -51.71 42.93
CA TYR A 1113 -39.97 -50.34 42.50
C TYR A 1113 -39.02 -49.95 41.38
N LEU A 1114 -39.59 -49.47 40.27
CA LEU A 1114 -38.87 -48.87 39.16
C LEU A 1114 -38.82 -47.36 39.37
N VAL A 1115 -37.65 -46.80 39.58
CA VAL A 1115 -37.44 -45.38 39.81
C VAL A 1115 -36.76 -44.78 38.58
N HIS A 1116 -37.47 -43.91 37.87
CA HIS A 1116 -36.93 -43.13 36.77
C HIS A 1116 -36.45 -41.76 37.28
N PRO A 1117 -35.13 -41.49 37.34
CA PRO A 1117 -34.63 -40.17 37.72
C PRO A 1117 -35.13 -39.09 36.77
N TRP A 1118 -35.52 -37.94 37.32
CA TRP A 1118 -35.98 -36.81 36.54
C TRP A 1118 -34.83 -36.12 35.82
N LEU A 1119 -35.06 -35.74 34.55
CA LEU A 1119 -34.10 -35.10 33.66
C LEU A 1119 -34.75 -33.91 32.96
N ASP A 1120 -34.29 -32.69 33.25
CA ASP A 1120 -34.81 -31.48 32.61
C ASP A 1120 -34.60 -31.49 31.08
N ALA A 1121 -33.55 -32.15 30.60
CA ALA A 1121 -33.27 -32.34 29.17
C ALA A 1121 -34.38 -33.08 28.39
N LEU A 1122 -35.23 -33.88 29.07
CA LEU A 1122 -36.34 -34.59 28.41
C LEU A 1122 -37.54 -33.69 28.08
N LEU A 1123 -37.65 -32.53 28.73
CA LEU A 1123 -38.67 -31.52 28.40
C LEU A 1123 -38.32 -30.75 27.12
N GLU A 1124 -37.03 -30.45 26.91
CA GLU A 1124 -36.55 -29.56 25.85
C GLU A 1124 -35.28 -30.11 25.16
N GLN A 1125 -35.32 -31.30 24.55
CA GLN A 1125 -34.20 -31.73 23.71
C GLN A 1125 -34.13 -30.95 22.38
N GLU A 1126 -32.98 -30.30 22.16
CA GLU A 1126 -32.53 -29.66 20.93
C GLU A 1126 -32.34 -30.68 19.79
N GLY A 1127 -32.95 -30.37 18.65
CA GLY A 1127 -32.91 -31.21 17.45
C GLY A 1127 -33.91 -30.78 16.38
N MET A 1128 -34.23 -29.48 16.30
CA MET A 1128 -34.97 -28.90 15.16
C MET A 1128 -33.97 -28.16 14.29
N TYR A 1129 -33.28 -28.88 13.40
CA TYR A 1129 -32.55 -28.29 12.29
C TYR A 1129 -32.70 -29.17 11.06
N SER A 1130 -33.68 -28.84 10.22
CA SER A 1130 -33.70 -29.25 8.82
C SER A 1130 -33.76 -28.01 7.95
N GLY A 1131 -32.63 -27.68 7.31
CA GLY A 1131 -32.58 -27.07 5.99
C GLY A 1131 -32.81 -25.56 5.85
N THR A 1132 -31.96 -24.98 5.00
CA THR A 1132 -32.16 -23.80 4.11
C THR A 1132 -32.01 -22.38 4.67
N SER A 1133 -30.86 -21.78 4.31
CA SER A 1133 -30.64 -20.49 3.63
C SER A 1133 -31.40 -19.22 4.06
N VAL A 1134 -30.59 -18.22 4.45
CA VAL A 1134 -30.61 -16.76 4.14
C VAL A 1134 -31.94 -16.00 4.29
N GLU A 1135 -31.98 -15.02 5.19
CA GLU A 1135 -32.09 -13.57 4.91
C GLU A 1135 -32.27 -12.80 6.23
N ASP A 1136 -31.60 -11.64 6.27
CA ASP A 1136 -31.66 -10.63 7.32
C ASP A 1136 -33.08 -10.12 7.58
N ASP A 1137 -33.34 -9.63 8.80
CA ASP A 1137 -33.88 -8.28 8.93
C ASP A 1137 -33.85 -7.76 10.38
N ALA A 1138 -33.40 -6.52 10.47
CA ALA A 1138 -33.28 -5.70 11.67
C ALA A 1138 -34.63 -5.13 12.13
N HIS A 1139 -34.77 -4.86 13.43
CA HIS A 1139 -34.86 -3.49 13.97
C HIS A 1139 -35.38 -3.41 15.42
N ASN A 1140 -34.72 -2.51 16.17
CA ASN A 1140 -35.23 -1.61 17.22
C ASN A 1140 -35.50 -2.21 18.61
N THR A 1141 -35.08 -1.62 19.75
CA THR A 1141 -34.67 -0.24 20.07
C THR A 1141 -33.85 -0.19 21.38
N ASP A 1142 -32.85 0.70 21.38
CA ASP A 1142 -32.38 1.62 22.43
C ASP A 1142 -32.07 1.13 23.86
N ASP A 1143 -30.76 1.02 24.18
CA ASP A 1143 -30.07 2.00 25.05
C ASP A 1143 -28.56 1.68 25.23
N ALA A 1144 -27.73 2.53 24.60
CA ALA A 1144 -26.39 3.04 24.98
C ALA A 1144 -25.26 2.11 25.53
N GLU A 1145 -24.29 1.74 24.66
CA GLU A 1145 -22.92 2.32 24.61
C GLU A 1145 -22.07 1.61 23.52
N ILE A 1146 -21.30 2.40 22.78
CA ILE A 1146 -20.76 2.15 21.42
C ILE A 1146 -19.67 1.06 21.37
N PHE A 1147 -19.90 -0.01 20.60
CA PHE A 1147 -18.89 -0.87 19.98
C PHE A 1147 -19.47 -1.44 18.66
N ASP A 1148 -19.08 -0.85 17.51
CA ASP A 1148 -19.43 -1.37 16.18
C ASP A 1148 -18.37 -2.37 15.65
N GLU A 1149 -18.90 -3.47 15.12
CA GLU A 1149 -18.30 -4.48 14.23
C GLU A 1149 -18.02 -3.83 12.85
N GLU A 1150 -17.16 -4.31 11.93
CA GLU A 1150 -17.12 -5.63 11.30
C GLU A 1150 -15.93 -5.70 10.30
N PHE A 1151 -15.56 -6.93 9.88
CA PHE A 1151 -14.60 -7.40 8.84
C PHE A 1151 -13.49 -8.33 9.39
N ASP A 1152 -13.86 -9.58 9.65
CA ASP A 1152 -12.98 -10.75 9.59
C ASP A 1152 -13.38 -11.56 8.33
N VAL A 1153 -12.49 -11.60 7.33
CA VAL A 1153 -12.47 -12.67 6.33
C VAL A 1153 -11.33 -13.61 6.70
N ASP A 1154 -11.74 -14.84 7.00
CA ASP A 1154 -10.99 -16.07 7.22
C ASP A 1154 -10.41 -16.37 8.62
N SER A 1155 -10.77 -17.56 9.11
CA SER A 1155 -10.47 -18.20 10.41
C SER A 1155 -11.19 -17.66 11.67
N SER A 1156 -12.28 -18.36 12.02
CA SER A 1156 -13.23 -18.13 13.11
C SER A 1156 -12.60 -17.94 14.51
N PRO A 1157 -12.99 -16.91 15.29
CA PRO A 1157 -12.65 -16.77 16.70
C PRO A 1157 -13.71 -17.38 17.64
N LEU A 1158 -13.23 -18.02 18.70
CA LEU A 1158 -14.00 -18.54 19.84
C LEU A 1158 -14.57 -17.40 20.71
N PRO A 1159 -15.76 -17.55 21.35
CA PRO A 1159 -16.26 -16.60 22.35
C PRO A 1159 -15.57 -16.78 23.73
N GLU A 1160 -15.43 -15.68 24.47
CA GLU A 1160 -15.00 -15.63 25.88
C GLU A 1160 -16.12 -16.14 26.84
N PRO A 1161 -15.79 -16.47 28.11
CA PRO A 1161 -16.50 -17.49 28.88
C PRO A 1161 -17.71 -16.96 29.64
N GLU A 1162 -18.89 -17.48 29.31
CA GLU A 1162 -20.07 -17.40 30.18
C GLU A 1162 -20.08 -18.55 31.20
N LEU A 1163 -20.68 -18.29 32.36
CA LEU A 1163 -20.86 -19.24 33.45
C LEU A 1163 -21.51 -20.55 32.94
N PRO A 1164 -21.14 -21.72 33.50
CA PRO A 1164 -21.78 -22.96 33.10
C PRO A 1164 -23.24 -22.95 33.54
N PHE A 1165 -24.12 -23.25 32.59
CA PHE A 1165 -25.58 -23.42 32.72
C PHE A 1165 -26.44 -22.15 32.70
N HIS A 1166 -26.56 -21.52 31.52
CA HIS A 1166 -27.86 -21.06 31.04
C HIS A 1166 -27.91 -21.23 29.51
N ILE A 1167 -28.83 -22.07 29.04
CA ILE A 1167 -29.13 -22.24 27.61
C ILE A 1167 -29.66 -20.90 27.09
N ALA A 1168 -28.94 -20.28 26.16
CA ALA A 1168 -29.39 -19.11 25.43
C ALA A 1168 -30.61 -19.50 24.58
N ARG A 1169 -31.79 -19.06 24.99
CA ARG A 1169 -33.02 -19.19 24.19
C ARG A 1169 -32.93 -18.25 22.99
N GLN A 1170 -32.40 -18.72 21.88
CA GLN A 1170 -32.60 -18.04 20.59
C GLN A 1170 -34.06 -18.17 20.16
N HIS A 1171 -34.59 -17.11 19.56
CA HIS A 1171 -35.98 -16.94 19.18
C HIS A 1171 -36.51 -18.08 18.30
N LEU A 1172 -37.28 -18.96 18.93
CA LEU A 1172 -38.07 -20.02 18.29
C LEU A 1172 -39.53 -19.56 18.16
N VAL A 1173 -40.21 -19.98 17.09
CA VAL A 1173 -41.68 -19.96 17.04
C VAL A 1173 -42.19 -20.71 18.28
N PRO A 1174 -43.06 -20.10 19.13
CA PRO A 1174 -43.45 -20.71 20.38
C PRO A 1174 -44.27 -21.97 20.11
N ILE A 1175 -43.67 -23.14 20.33
CA ILE A 1175 -44.41 -24.40 20.41
C ILE A 1175 -45.34 -24.30 21.61
N ASP A 1176 -46.65 -24.41 21.35
CA ASP A 1176 -47.69 -24.32 22.37
C ASP A 1176 -47.49 -25.37 23.48
N ARG A 1177 -47.89 -24.99 24.70
CA ARG A 1177 -47.73 -25.78 25.93
C ARG A 1177 -48.34 -27.17 25.81
N GLU A 1178 -49.46 -27.30 25.11
CA GLU A 1178 -50.12 -28.57 24.85
C GLU A 1178 -49.20 -29.52 24.06
N THR A 1179 -48.52 -28.97 23.05
CA THR A 1179 -47.60 -29.73 22.19
C THR A 1179 -46.37 -30.19 22.96
N ARG A 1180 -45.86 -29.38 23.89
CA ARG A 1180 -44.74 -29.77 24.78
C ARG A 1180 -45.12 -30.93 25.70
N ALA A 1181 -46.32 -30.89 26.31
CA ALA A 1181 -46.81 -31.97 27.16
C ALA A 1181 -47.04 -33.28 26.38
N ARG A 1182 -47.57 -33.20 25.14
CA ARG A 1182 -47.74 -34.40 24.28
C ARG A 1182 -46.41 -34.99 23.82
N ARG A 1183 -45.44 -34.16 23.43
CA ARG A 1183 -44.07 -34.59 23.08
C ARG A 1183 -43.37 -35.25 24.27
N PHE A 1184 -43.58 -34.72 25.48
CA PHE A 1184 -43.08 -35.31 26.71
C PHE A 1184 -43.63 -36.73 26.96
N VAL A 1185 -44.95 -36.92 26.84
CA VAL A 1185 -45.58 -38.26 27.00
C VAL A 1185 -45.07 -39.25 25.94
N ALA A 1186 -44.83 -38.80 24.70
CA ALA A 1186 -44.24 -39.65 23.65
C ALA A 1186 -42.82 -40.10 24.02
N ARG A 1187 -42.00 -39.23 24.61
CA ARG A 1187 -40.63 -39.54 25.06
C ARG A 1187 -40.61 -40.52 26.24
N LEU A 1188 -41.54 -40.41 27.19
CA LEU A 1188 -41.68 -41.35 28.31
C LEU A 1188 -41.99 -42.79 27.87
N ARG A 1189 -42.46 -42.99 26.62
CA ARG A 1189 -42.73 -44.32 26.03
C ARG A 1189 -41.51 -44.94 25.35
N GLN A 1190 -40.41 -44.22 25.22
CA GLN A 1190 -39.17 -44.76 24.67
C GLN A 1190 -38.40 -45.57 25.73
N PRO A 1191 -37.49 -46.48 25.32
CA PRO A 1191 -36.60 -47.15 26.26
C PRO A 1191 -35.76 -46.14 27.06
N PHE A 1192 -35.74 -46.27 28.39
CA PHE A 1192 -34.97 -45.42 29.30
C PHE A 1192 -34.22 -46.23 30.36
N GLY A 1193 -33.18 -45.62 30.94
CA GLY A 1193 -32.50 -46.17 32.10
C GLY A 1193 -33.21 -45.82 33.41
N ALA A 1194 -33.34 -46.78 34.32
CA ALA A 1194 -33.99 -46.61 35.62
C ALA A 1194 -33.28 -47.36 36.74
N LEU A 1195 -33.50 -46.90 37.97
CA LEU A 1195 -33.03 -47.56 39.19
C LEU A 1195 -34.08 -48.57 39.64
N LEU A 1196 -33.65 -49.80 39.96
CA LEU A 1196 -34.53 -50.84 40.49
C LEU A 1196 -34.31 -50.98 42.01
N LEU A 1197 -35.36 -50.76 42.78
CA LEU A 1197 -35.34 -50.78 44.25
C LEU A 1197 -36.21 -51.92 44.80
N THR A 1198 -35.79 -52.50 45.93
CA THR A 1198 -36.52 -53.54 46.69
C THR A 1198 -36.60 -53.13 48.16
N PRO A 1199 -37.73 -53.35 48.86
CA PRO A 1199 -37.85 -52.99 50.28
C PRO A 1199 -36.89 -53.80 51.16
N ILE A 1200 -36.33 -53.16 52.18
CA ILE A 1200 -35.46 -53.81 53.18
C ILE A 1200 -36.35 -54.42 54.28
N VAL A 1201 -36.47 -55.75 54.30
CA VAL A 1201 -37.36 -56.51 55.20
C VAL A 1201 -37.06 -56.28 56.70
N SER A 1202 -35.84 -55.83 57.04
CA SER A 1202 -35.40 -55.58 58.42
C SER A 1202 -35.47 -54.11 58.87
N SER A 1203 -36.02 -53.20 58.06
CA SER A 1203 -36.11 -51.77 58.43
C SER A 1203 -37.13 -51.54 59.55
N ARG A 1204 -36.73 -50.79 60.59
CA ARG A 1204 -37.61 -50.38 61.70
C ARG A 1204 -38.69 -49.38 61.28
N ARG A 1205 -38.58 -48.76 60.09
CA ARG A 1205 -39.46 -47.67 59.63
C ARG A 1205 -40.36 -48.03 58.45
N GLY A 1206 -40.12 -49.16 57.78
CA GLY A 1206 -40.92 -49.61 56.63
C GLY A 1206 -40.76 -48.76 55.36
N THR A 1207 -39.87 -47.78 55.36
CA THR A 1207 -39.67 -46.80 54.27
C THR A 1207 -38.30 -46.91 53.59
N ASP A 1208 -37.50 -47.90 53.96
CA ASP A 1208 -36.11 -48.05 53.50
C ASP A 1208 -36.02 -49.10 52.37
N TYR A 1209 -35.39 -48.72 51.26
CA TYR A 1209 -35.28 -49.56 50.06
C TYR A 1209 -33.81 -49.74 49.63
N LYS A 1210 -33.49 -50.94 49.11
CA LYS A 1210 -32.18 -51.31 48.56
C LYS A 1210 -32.18 -51.27 47.03
N ARG A 1211 -31.13 -50.71 46.42
CA ARG A 1211 -30.84 -50.88 44.98
C ARG A 1211 -30.42 -52.32 44.69
N VAL A 1212 -31.10 -52.95 43.73
CA VAL A 1212 -30.91 -54.37 43.39
C VAL A 1212 -29.49 -54.67 42.87
N ALA A 1213 -28.90 -53.73 42.13
CA ALA A 1213 -27.64 -53.89 41.40
C ALA A 1213 -26.34 -53.67 42.22
N VAL A 1214 -26.41 -53.59 43.56
CA VAL A 1214 -25.28 -53.18 44.42
C VAL A 1214 -25.08 -54.17 45.58
N ASP A 1215 -23.81 -54.49 45.88
CA ASP A 1215 -23.45 -55.48 46.91
C ASP A 1215 -23.78 -54.98 48.32
N SER A 1216 -23.56 -53.69 48.59
CA SER A 1216 -23.90 -52.97 49.82
C SER A 1216 -25.35 -52.43 49.86
N LEU A 1217 -25.86 -52.17 51.06
CA LEU A 1217 -27.19 -51.58 51.28
C LEU A 1217 -27.19 -50.09 50.94
N ILE A 1218 -27.53 -49.73 49.71
CA ILE A 1218 -28.01 -48.36 49.40
C ILE A 1218 -29.34 -48.20 50.10
N THR A 1219 -29.49 -47.23 50.99
CA THR A 1219 -30.76 -47.01 51.69
C THR A 1219 -31.44 -45.78 51.10
N VAL A 1220 -32.55 -46.01 50.39
CA VAL A 1220 -33.40 -44.95 49.85
C VAL A 1220 -34.61 -44.78 50.75
N GLN A 1221 -34.89 -43.54 51.17
CA GLN A 1221 -36.08 -43.15 51.91
C GLN A 1221 -37.05 -42.39 51.02
N PHE A 1222 -38.30 -42.84 50.99
CA PHE A 1222 -39.39 -42.08 50.39
C PHE A 1222 -39.84 -41.00 51.38
N GLN A 1223 -39.83 -39.75 50.94
CA GLN A 1223 -40.56 -38.70 51.65
C GLN A 1223 -42.05 -38.90 51.37
N GLU A 1224 -42.86 -39.09 52.41
CA GLU A 1224 -44.33 -39.20 52.43
C GLU A 1224 -45.00 -40.57 52.15
N ASN A 1225 -45.85 -41.00 53.10
CA ASN A 1225 -46.74 -42.18 52.98
C ASN A 1225 -48.05 -41.79 52.28
N VAL A 1226 -48.07 -41.78 50.94
CA VAL A 1226 -49.27 -41.54 50.13
C VAL A 1226 -49.49 -42.71 49.16
N SER A 1227 -50.74 -43.18 49.01
CA SER A 1227 -51.10 -44.35 48.22
C SER A 1227 -50.82 -44.16 46.73
N LEU A 1228 -50.18 -45.14 46.08
CA LEU A 1228 -49.67 -45.09 44.71
C LEU A 1228 -50.75 -45.45 43.66
N ALA A 1229 -51.90 -44.77 43.69
CA ALA A 1229 -53.00 -45.06 42.77
C ALA A 1229 -52.94 -44.20 41.49
N ASP A 1230 -52.54 -42.92 41.58
CA ASP A 1230 -52.49 -41.98 40.46
C ASP A 1230 -51.07 -41.62 40.01
N ILE A 1231 -50.89 -41.33 38.71
CA ILE A 1231 -49.54 -41.04 38.16
C ILE A 1231 -48.92 -39.76 38.72
N LEU A 1232 -49.74 -38.79 39.12
CA LEU A 1232 -49.26 -37.55 39.74
C LEU A 1232 -48.66 -37.82 41.13
N ASP A 1233 -49.11 -38.86 41.85
CA ASP A 1233 -48.59 -39.28 43.16
C ASP A 1233 -47.28 -40.08 43.07
N ASN A 1234 -46.86 -40.42 41.84
CA ASN A 1234 -45.61 -41.12 41.56
C ASN A 1234 -44.42 -40.16 41.36
N VAL A 1235 -44.65 -38.87 41.17
CA VAL A 1235 -43.60 -37.83 41.08
C VAL A 1235 -43.11 -37.46 42.48
N ARG A 1236 -41.84 -37.72 42.80
CA ARG A 1236 -41.29 -37.60 44.16
C ARG A 1236 -39.81 -37.22 44.15
N THR A 1237 -39.33 -36.74 45.29
CA THR A 1237 -37.89 -36.58 45.56
C THR A 1237 -37.46 -37.65 46.54
N LEU A 1238 -36.52 -38.50 46.13
CA LEU A 1238 -35.95 -39.55 46.97
C LEU A 1238 -34.76 -39.05 47.76
N ASP A 1239 -34.72 -39.44 49.03
CA ASP A 1239 -33.57 -39.23 49.91
C ASP A 1239 -32.70 -40.46 49.87
N VAL A 1240 -31.53 -40.36 49.25
CA VAL A 1240 -30.53 -41.44 49.24
C VAL A 1240 -29.46 -41.13 50.28
N LEU A 1241 -29.33 -42.05 51.24
CA LEU A 1241 -28.41 -41.96 52.36
C LEU A 1241 -26.97 -42.34 52.01
#